data_AF-A0A0J1G0L7-F1
#
_entry.id   AF-A0A0J1G0L7-F1
#
_cell.length_a   1.000
_cell.length_b   1.000
_cell.length_c   1.000
_cell.angle_alpha   90.00
_cell.angle_beta   90.00
_cell.angle_gamma   90.00
#
_symmetry.space_group_name_H-M   'P 1'
#
loop_
_entity.id
_entity.type
_entity.pdbx_description
1 polymer ?
#
loop_
_entity_poly.entity_id
_entity_poly.type
_entity_poly.pdbx_seq_one_letter_code
_entity_poly.pdbx_strand_id
1 'polypeptide(L)'
;MATLNDVARDAGVSIATVSCCLSGKRQVKPETKMKVMDSIEKLKYIPNASARNLKLSATNRIGVVLTDIDNHYHAEIFKGISSYLQNKDYTISVAFSNNSPDIECEKIEDFVSQNVSGLLIITCQPQNTEFFQNRIKNFNIPAVFIERRPHNVDVSFAGFDNYRTTCFITEKLLSKGYRNIALITGASHFSSEKDCICGYQTAFQNYGLKFDDTLVCNTNMTKEDAFKSTMHRLSGKPVEAVITSSENIAYGVLEAFQIQGRNVPRDIQVITLGEESWNSSAKLPGTIYTSRTAFTLGTEASRLLAKNIESPMFFEEKLLNFTDNITDSSLDFPKPPSLPLPSAVPLKKAPVLRALMVDLDTSHSTKLLTSSFTRESGISVEFDFVPQNNLLNKIIEDIDRSRNYYDIYMYDVPWLEYMVQNSLVSEITDFIANGSFNPLLLFDENMDNCCYENRYYGIPIIGGSQIMFYRKDLFEKRDLIKSFKNKYKISLRPPKTWTEFNGIANFFTRSCNPDSPTIYGTSFAGSMDEELAPEILIRLWSFGGKLWDKYNRVCMNTPENIKAFRHILETLHYVEQSPFETSIQKTVSDFYSGKTAILLTYTEYAAQISNSIHENIIGRVGYEPIPGKTPVSIGWNFGLNPFTTKSEEIFQYFNWLCQPDTSSYMTILDGQSPVIAPYHSHELMKLYPWMELTEKSFAYCRKRNGPYRSRSLIIPQNKIESILCGVLRNILEKSYTIEDALIQGQTKLEALFRSYGYPKPLHFIK
;
A
#
# COMPACT_ATOMS: atom_id res chain seq x y z
N MET A 1 15.14 -42.18 -20.10
CA MET A 1 15.00 -42.12 -18.63
C MET A 1 15.11 -43.54 -18.10
N ALA A 2 15.92 -43.80 -17.07
CA ALA A 2 15.99 -45.14 -16.47
C ALA A 2 14.63 -45.52 -15.90
N THR A 3 14.20 -46.77 -16.08
CA THR A 3 12.92 -47.28 -15.57
C THR A 3 13.11 -48.05 -14.26
N LEU A 4 12.02 -48.32 -13.55
CA LEU A 4 12.05 -49.18 -12.35
C LEU A 4 12.60 -50.58 -12.67
N ASN A 5 12.41 -51.06 -13.91
CA ASN A 5 12.96 -52.33 -14.40
C ASN A 5 14.48 -52.27 -14.58
N ASP A 6 15.02 -51.10 -14.96
CA ASP A 6 16.46 -50.92 -15.15
C ASP A 6 17.18 -50.87 -13.80
N VAL A 7 16.57 -50.22 -12.81
CA VAL A 7 17.06 -50.24 -11.42
C VAL A 7 17.03 -51.66 -10.84
N ALA A 8 15.96 -52.42 -11.07
CA ALA A 8 15.87 -53.80 -10.62
C ALA A 8 16.95 -54.70 -11.23
N ARG A 9 17.24 -54.48 -12.52
CA ARG A 9 18.26 -55.24 -13.27
C ARG A 9 19.68 -54.89 -12.83
N ASP A 10 19.99 -53.61 -12.64
CA ASP A 10 21.32 -53.16 -12.18
C ASP A 10 21.58 -53.57 -10.72
N ALA A 11 20.56 -53.50 -9.86
CA ALA A 11 20.65 -53.92 -8.46
C ALA A 11 20.62 -55.45 -8.26
N GLY A 12 20.31 -56.23 -9.30
CA GLY A 12 20.20 -57.70 -9.25
C GLY A 12 19.03 -58.21 -8.38
N VAL A 13 17.91 -57.49 -8.35
CA VAL A 13 16.73 -57.83 -7.51
C VAL A 13 15.43 -57.78 -8.31
N SER A 14 14.34 -58.28 -7.73
CA SER A 14 13.02 -58.15 -8.35
C SER A 14 12.50 -56.71 -8.31
N ILE A 15 11.67 -56.35 -9.29
CA ILE A 15 10.96 -55.05 -9.33
C ILE A 15 10.17 -54.82 -8.03
N ALA A 16 9.55 -55.87 -7.48
CA ALA A 16 8.82 -55.81 -6.23
C ALA A 16 9.73 -55.45 -5.03
N THR A 17 10.97 -55.93 -5.04
CA THR A 17 11.98 -55.62 -4.02
C THR A 17 12.42 -54.16 -4.10
N VAL A 18 12.65 -53.62 -5.31
CA VAL A 18 12.94 -52.18 -5.51
C VAL A 18 11.78 -51.32 -5.02
N SER A 19 10.55 -51.70 -5.36
CA SER A 19 9.34 -51.01 -4.90
C SER A 19 9.17 -51.06 -3.38
N CYS A 20 9.51 -52.18 -2.72
CA CYS A 20 9.50 -52.28 -1.26
C CYS A 20 10.59 -51.41 -0.61
N CYS A 21 11.81 -51.38 -1.17
CA CYS A 21 12.90 -50.53 -0.70
C CYS A 21 12.55 -49.04 -0.76
N LEU A 22 11.88 -48.61 -1.83
CA LEU A 22 11.45 -47.22 -2.03
C LEU A 22 10.22 -46.84 -1.21
N SER A 23 9.27 -47.77 -1.01
CA SER A 23 8.01 -47.50 -0.33
C SER A 23 8.05 -47.69 1.19
N GLY A 24 9.06 -48.39 1.72
CA GLY A 24 9.18 -48.69 3.15
C GLY A 24 8.15 -49.68 3.72
N LYS A 25 7.29 -50.28 2.88
CA LYS A 25 6.14 -51.09 3.33
C LYS A 25 6.50 -52.49 3.86
N ARG A 26 7.69 -53.02 3.58
CA ARG A 26 8.20 -54.31 4.09
C ARG A 26 9.67 -54.19 4.47
N GLN A 27 10.09 -54.92 5.51
CA GLN A 27 11.49 -54.99 5.90
C GLN A 27 12.30 -55.69 4.79
N VAL A 28 13.30 -54.98 4.27
CA VAL A 28 14.28 -55.49 3.32
C VAL A 28 15.64 -55.49 4.01
N LYS A 29 16.46 -56.52 3.75
CA LYS A 29 17.81 -56.64 4.33
C LYS A 29 18.65 -55.38 4.01
N PRO A 30 19.45 -54.87 4.95
CA PRO A 30 20.25 -53.66 4.76
C PRO A 30 21.13 -53.69 3.50
N GLU A 31 21.77 -54.83 3.26
CA GLU A 31 22.63 -55.08 2.09
C GLU A 31 21.87 -54.92 0.77
N THR A 32 20.64 -55.44 0.69
CA THR A 32 19.79 -55.34 -0.50
C THR A 32 19.29 -53.92 -0.71
N LYS A 33 18.97 -53.21 0.38
CA LYS A 33 18.57 -51.80 0.31
C LYS A 33 19.71 -50.93 -0.23
N MET A 34 20.94 -51.18 0.21
CA MET A 34 22.12 -50.44 -0.23
C MET A 34 22.35 -50.60 -1.75
N LYS A 35 22.31 -51.84 -2.26
CA LYS A 35 22.40 -52.13 -3.71
C LYS A 35 21.37 -51.39 -4.55
N VAL A 36 20.13 -51.29 -4.05
CA VAL A 36 19.06 -50.56 -4.73
C VAL A 36 19.33 -49.05 -4.73
N MET A 37 19.79 -48.48 -3.62
CA MET A 37 20.10 -47.04 -3.55
C MET A 37 21.30 -46.66 -4.44
N ASP A 38 22.35 -47.47 -4.47
CA ASP A 38 23.51 -47.27 -5.35
C ASP A 38 23.09 -47.30 -6.83
N SER A 39 22.20 -48.23 -7.19
CA SER A 39 21.68 -48.35 -8.57
C SER A 39 20.81 -47.14 -8.94
N ILE A 40 20.06 -46.59 -7.99
CA ILE A 40 19.24 -45.38 -8.19
C ILE A 40 20.13 -44.17 -8.47
N GLU A 41 21.19 -43.99 -7.68
CA GLU A 41 22.13 -42.88 -7.84
C GLU A 41 22.93 -43.00 -9.14
N LYS A 42 23.45 -44.20 -9.44
CA LYS A 42 24.19 -44.52 -10.66
C LYS A 42 23.37 -44.28 -11.93
N LEU A 43 22.10 -44.71 -11.93
CA LEU A 43 21.21 -44.57 -13.09
C LEU A 43 20.50 -43.21 -13.14
N LYS A 44 20.74 -42.34 -12.16
CA LYS A 44 19.99 -41.09 -11.93
C LYS A 44 18.47 -41.34 -12.02
N TYR A 45 18.04 -42.46 -11.46
CA TYR A 45 16.65 -42.84 -11.46
C TYR A 45 15.89 -41.92 -10.50
N ILE A 46 14.99 -41.11 -11.04
CA ILE A 46 14.06 -40.34 -10.23
C ILE A 46 12.80 -41.20 -10.09
N PRO A 47 12.43 -41.62 -8.87
CA PRO A 47 11.19 -42.34 -8.65
C PRO A 47 10.03 -41.52 -9.21
N ASN A 48 9.41 -42.03 -10.27
CA ASN A 48 8.28 -41.38 -10.89
C ASN A 48 7.09 -41.50 -9.90
N ALA A 49 6.91 -40.51 -9.03
CA ALA A 49 5.69 -40.34 -8.24
C ALA A 49 4.44 -40.40 -9.14
N SER A 50 4.62 -39.99 -10.40
CA SER A 50 3.73 -40.09 -11.56
C SER A 50 3.11 -41.49 -11.73
N ALA A 51 3.89 -42.58 -11.58
CA ALA A 51 3.36 -43.94 -11.73
C ALA A 51 2.60 -44.46 -10.50
N ARG A 52 2.78 -43.81 -9.34
CA ARG A 52 2.10 -44.17 -8.10
C ARG A 52 0.71 -43.52 -7.98
N ASN A 53 0.54 -42.36 -8.61
CA ASN A 53 -0.74 -41.62 -8.62
C ASN A 53 -1.62 -41.95 -9.83
N LEU A 54 -1.07 -42.44 -10.94
CA LEU A 54 -1.82 -42.87 -12.13
C LEU A 54 -2.75 -44.09 -11.93
N LYS A 55 -2.69 -44.75 -10.77
CA LYS A 55 -3.59 -45.87 -10.39
C LYS A 55 -4.59 -45.52 -9.29
N LEU A 56 -4.58 -44.29 -8.78
CA LEU A 56 -5.69 -43.76 -7.99
C LEU A 56 -6.69 -43.19 -8.99
N SER A 57 -7.92 -43.72 -8.97
CA SER A 57 -9.03 -43.21 -9.78
C SER A 57 -9.08 -41.69 -9.66
N ALA A 58 -9.07 -40.96 -10.79
CA ALA A 58 -9.36 -39.54 -10.78
C ALA A 58 -10.62 -39.30 -9.93
N THR A 59 -10.56 -38.37 -8.99
CA THR A 59 -11.74 -38.04 -8.20
C THR A 59 -12.74 -37.35 -9.11
N ASN A 60 -14.05 -37.46 -8.86
CA ASN A 60 -15.04 -36.64 -9.57
C ASN A 60 -15.00 -35.16 -9.11
N ARG A 61 -13.85 -34.63 -8.71
CA ARG A 61 -13.70 -33.30 -8.15
C ARG A 61 -13.18 -32.33 -9.20
N ILE A 62 -13.80 -31.17 -9.33
CA ILE A 62 -13.33 -30.07 -10.18
C ILE A 62 -12.87 -28.95 -9.27
N GLY A 63 -11.61 -28.53 -9.43
CA GLY A 63 -11.05 -27.37 -8.74
C GLY A 63 -11.38 -26.09 -9.49
N VAL A 64 -11.85 -25.06 -8.78
CA VAL A 64 -12.12 -23.73 -9.33
C VAL A 64 -11.29 -22.73 -8.55
N VAL A 65 -10.40 -22.01 -9.24
CA VAL A 65 -9.58 -20.96 -8.66
C VAL A 65 -10.09 -19.61 -9.17
N LEU A 66 -10.67 -18.82 -8.28
CA LEU A 66 -11.13 -17.45 -8.54
C LEU A 66 -10.22 -16.47 -7.82
N THR A 67 -10.26 -15.18 -8.18
CA THR A 67 -9.43 -14.19 -7.50
C THR A 67 -10.05 -13.69 -6.19
N ASP A 68 -11.38 -13.51 -6.14
CA ASP A 68 -12.10 -12.99 -4.98
C ASP A 68 -13.60 -13.35 -5.09
N ILE A 69 -14.29 -13.45 -3.95
CA ILE A 69 -15.72 -13.67 -3.82
C ILE A 69 -16.53 -12.36 -3.84
N ASP A 70 -15.93 -11.24 -3.42
CA ASP A 70 -16.63 -9.95 -3.30
C ASP A 70 -16.97 -9.34 -4.67
N ASN A 71 -16.37 -9.83 -5.76
CA ASN A 71 -16.66 -9.39 -7.12
C ASN A 71 -17.90 -10.11 -7.70
N HIS A 72 -18.97 -9.36 -7.92
CA HIS A 72 -20.22 -9.86 -8.51
C HIS A 72 -20.02 -10.62 -9.83
N TYR A 73 -19.15 -10.13 -10.70
CA TYR A 73 -18.84 -10.77 -11.98
C TYR A 73 -18.27 -12.19 -11.79
N HIS A 74 -17.37 -12.38 -10.82
CA HIS A 74 -16.82 -13.70 -10.49
C HIS A 74 -17.86 -14.62 -9.85
N ALA A 75 -18.76 -14.07 -9.04
CA ALA A 75 -19.87 -14.82 -8.48
C ALA A 75 -20.81 -15.35 -9.58
N GLU A 76 -21.11 -14.56 -10.61
CA GLU A 76 -21.92 -14.99 -11.76
C GLU A 76 -21.19 -16.04 -12.63
N ILE A 77 -19.87 -15.90 -12.85
CA ILE A 77 -19.06 -16.96 -13.47
C ILE A 77 -19.22 -18.27 -12.68
N PHE A 78 -19.06 -18.21 -11.35
CA PHE A 78 -19.20 -19.38 -10.50
C PHE A 78 -20.59 -20.00 -10.56
N LYS A 79 -21.66 -19.18 -10.60
CA LYS A 79 -23.03 -19.67 -10.79
C LYS A 79 -23.19 -20.42 -12.11
N GLY A 80 -22.61 -19.91 -13.20
CA GLY A 80 -22.57 -20.60 -14.50
C GLY A 80 -21.85 -21.94 -14.44
N ILE A 81 -20.66 -21.95 -13.82
CA ILE A 81 -19.88 -23.17 -13.57
C ILE A 81 -20.71 -24.20 -12.78
N SER A 82 -21.29 -23.76 -11.66
CA SER A 82 -22.07 -24.59 -10.77
C SER A 82 -23.30 -25.17 -11.46
N SER A 83 -24.05 -24.34 -12.20
CA SER A 83 -25.25 -24.77 -12.92
C SER A 83 -24.96 -25.88 -13.94
N TYR A 84 -23.84 -25.77 -14.68
CA TYR A 84 -23.46 -26.80 -15.65
C TYR A 84 -22.97 -28.09 -14.99
N LEU A 85 -22.14 -27.98 -13.95
CA LEU A 85 -21.47 -29.13 -13.34
C LEU A 85 -22.33 -29.87 -12.32
N GLN A 86 -23.27 -29.21 -11.63
CA GLN A 86 -24.17 -29.86 -10.66
C GLN A 86 -25.08 -30.91 -11.31
N ASN A 87 -25.41 -30.74 -12.58
CA ASN A 87 -26.19 -31.71 -13.35
C ASN A 87 -25.33 -32.87 -13.87
N LYS A 88 -24.04 -32.93 -13.48
CA LYS A 88 -23.10 -34.01 -13.76
C LYS A 88 -22.61 -34.58 -12.42
N ASP A 89 -22.06 -35.79 -12.43
CA ASP A 89 -21.56 -36.47 -11.22
C ASP A 89 -20.27 -35.84 -10.63
N TYR A 90 -20.07 -34.53 -10.79
CA TYR A 90 -18.90 -33.79 -10.32
C TYR A 90 -19.16 -33.03 -9.01
N THR A 91 -18.17 -33.03 -8.12
CA THR A 91 -18.11 -32.19 -6.92
C THR A 91 -17.22 -30.98 -7.19
N ILE A 92 -17.71 -29.77 -6.92
CA ILE A 92 -16.95 -28.53 -7.13
C ILE A 92 -16.20 -28.16 -5.85
N SER A 93 -14.96 -27.72 -5.97
CA SER A 93 -14.20 -27.16 -4.85
C SER A 93 -13.55 -25.85 -5.26
N VAL A 94 -13.94 -24.78 -4.57
CA VAL A 94 -13.53 -23.41 -4.86
C VAL A 94 -12.37 -23.02 -3.95
N ALA A 95 -11.40 -22.32 -4.52
CA ALA A 95 -10.35 -21.62 -3.80
C ALA A 95 -10.22 -20.19 -4.34
N PHE A 96 -9.81 -19.27 -3.47
CA PHE A 96 -9.59 -17.87 -3.81
C PHE A 96 -8.10 -17.54 -3.74
N SER A 97 -7.55 -16.95 -4.80
CA SER A 97 -6.14 -16.50 -4.81
C SER A 97 -5.95 -15.15 -4.10
N ASN A 98 -7.02 -14.38 -3.88
CA ASN A 98 -6.99 -13.02 -3.35
C ASN A 98 -5.98 -12.13 -4.10
N ASN A 99 -5.92 -12.30 -5.44
CA ASN A 99 -4.94 -11.67 -6.34
C ASN A 99 -3.46 -11.88 -5.92
N SER A 100 -3.15 -12.94 -5.17
CA SER A 100 -1.78 -13.30 -4.77
C SER A 100 -1.26 -14.49 -5.59
N PRO A 101 -0.17 -14.30 -6.37
CA PRO A 101 0.47 -15.38 -7.13
C PRO A 101 0.87 -16.59 -6.28
N ASP A 102 1.39 -16.37 -5.08
CA ASP A 102 1.83 -17.45 -4.18
C ASP A 102 0.65 -18.26 -3.65
N ILE A 103 -0.45 -17.59 -3.27
CA ILE A 103 -1.68 -18.27 -2.84
C ILE A 103 -2.26 -19.05 -4.03
N GLU A 104 -2.28 -18.46 -5.23
CA GLU A 104 -2.71 -19.19 -6.42
C GLU A 104 -1.89 -20.47 -6.65
N CYS A 105 -0.56 -20.38 -6.56
CA CYS A 105 0.32 -21.54 -6.66
C CYS A 105 -0.01 -22.59 -5.60
N GLU A 106 -0.13 -22.19 -4.33
CA GLU A 106 -0.50 -23.08 -3.21
C GLU A 106 -1.83 -23.80 -3.47
N LYS A 107 -2.87 -23.06 -3.91
CA LYS A 107 -4.19 -23.64 -4.16
C LYS A 107 -4.22 -24.57 -5.37
N ILE A 108 -3.46 -24.27 -6.41
CA ILE A 108 -3.30 -25.18 -7.55
C ILE A 108 -2.56 -26.45 -7.09
N GLU A 109 -1.48 -26.33 -6.32
CA GLU A 109 -0.75 -27.49 -5.78
C GLU A 109 -1.62 -28.35 -4.85
N ASP A 110 -2.46 -27.73 -4.02
CA ASP A 110 -3.45 -28.43 -3.18
C ASP A 110 -4.39 -29.27 -4.06
N PHE A 111 -4.96 -28.68 -5.13
CA PHE A 111 -5.84 -29.41 -6.04
C PHE A 111 -5.11 -30.54 -6.79
N VAL A 112 -3.88 -30.30 -7.26
CA VAL A 112 -3.05 -31.34 -7.88
C VAL A 112 -2.81 -32.49 -6.91
N SER A 113 -2.49 -32.20 -5.64
CA SER A 113 -2.26 -33.22 -4.61
C SER A 113 -3.52 -34.06 -4.29
N GLN A 114 -4.69 -33.47 -4.51
CA GLN A 114 -6.00 -34.11 -4.31
C GLN A 114 -6.49 -34.92 -5.53
N ASN A 115 -5.72 -34.99 -6.62
CA ASN A 115 -6.09 -35.66 -7.88
C ASN A 115 -7.47 -35.21 -8.41
N VAL A 116 -7.66 -33.89 -8.55
CA VAL A 116 -8.84 -33.32 -9.22
C VAL A 116 -8.92 -33.81 -10.68
N SER A 117 -10.15 -33.99 -11.18
CA SER A 117 -10.41 -34.32 -12.59
C SER A 117 -10.07 -33.17 -13.53
N GLY A 118 -10.15 -31.92 -13.06
CA GLY A 118 -9.80 -30.77 -13.86
C GLY A 118 -9.86 -29.45 -13.09
N LEU A 119 -9.37 -28.40 -13.73
CA LEU A 119 -9.22 -27.06 -13.17
C LEU A 119 -9.89 -25.98 -14.03
N LEU A 120 -10.61 -25.07 -13.38
CA LEU A 120 -11.05 -23.79 -13.94
C LEU A 120 -10.29 -22.68 -13.21
N ILE A 121 -9.61 -21.79 -13.95
CA ILE A 121 -8.67 -20.84 -13.35
C ILE A 121 -8.88 -19.43 -13.91
N ILE A 122 -9.15 -18.47 -13.04
CA ILE A 122 -8.93 -17.03 -13.32
C ILE A 122 -7.59 -16.66 -12.69
N THR A 123 -6.53 -16.57 -13.50
CA THR A 123 -5.17 -16.39 -12.98
C THR A 123 -4.84 -14.93 -12.63
N CYS A 124 -4.14 -14.70 -11.53
CA CYS A 124 -3.51 -13.43 -11.18
C CYS A 124 -1.99 -13.40 -11.46
N GLN A 125 -1.44 -14.43 -12.11
CA GLN A 125 -0.01 -14.57 -12.41
C GLN A 125 0.26 -15.07 -13.84
N PRO A 126 -0.32 -14.44 -14.88
CA PRO A 126 -0.22 -14.93 -16.26
C PRO A 126 1.22 -15.12 -16.75
N GLN A 127 2.18 -14.37 -16.21
CA GLN A 127 3.60 -14.46 -16.52
C GLN A 127 4.31 -15.72 -15.99
N ASN A 128 3.69 -16.48 -15.08
CA ASN A 128 4.31 -17.66 -14.45
C ASN A 128 4.22 -18.91 -15.35
N THR A 129 4.75 -18.79 -16.58
CA THR A 129 4.73 -19.83 -17.61
C THR A 129 5.29 -21.15 -17.12
N GLU A 130 6.43 -21.13 -16.42
CA GLU A 130 7.10 -22.32 -15.94
C GLU A 130 6.22 -23.10 -14.95
N PHE A 131 5.55 -22.42 -14.02
CA PHE A 131 4.66 -23.07 -13.06
C PHE A 131 3.51 -23.79 -13.76
N PHE A 132 2.79 -23.10 -14.65
CA PHE A 132 1.65 -23.70 -15.36
C PHE A 132 2.10 -24.83 -16.29
N GLN A 133 3.22 -24.68 -16.99
CA GLN A 133 3.79 -25.74 -17.82
C GLN A 133 4.13 -26.98 -16.97
N ASN A 134 4.80 -26.76 -15.83
CA ASN A 134 5.25 -27.85 -14.98
C ASN A 134 4.14 -28.52 -14.20
N ARG A 135 3.09 -27.81 -13.78
CA ARG A 135 2.02 -28.32 -12.90
C ARG A 135 0.76 -28.74 -13.63
N ILE A 136 0.39 -28.06 -14.71
CA ILE A 136 -0.83 -28.36 -15.46
C ILE A 136 -0.48 -29.25 -16.66
N LYS A 137 0.42 -28.79 -17.53
CA LYS A 137 0.75 -29.50 -18.77
C LYS A 137 1.54 -30.78 -18.55
N ASN A 138 2.65 -30.72 -17.82
CA ASN A 138 3.49 -31.92 -17.63
C ASN A 138 2.79 -33.03 -16.81
N PHE A 139 1.75 -32.68 -16.04
CA PHE A 139 0.89 -33.64 -15.33
C PHE A 139 -0.37 -34.02 -16.12
N ASN A 140 -0.58 -33.50 -17.33
CA ASN A 140 -1.76 -33.70 -18.17
C ASN A 140 -3.08 -33.46 -17.40
N ILE A 141 -3.14 -32.39 -16.60
CA ILE A 141 -4.36 -32.01 -15.88
C ILE A 141 -5.26 -31.23 -16.84
N PRO A 142 -6.50 -31.70 -17.12
CA PRO A 142 -7.47 -30.92 -17.88
C PRO A 142 -7.70 -29.56 -17.22
N ALA A 143 -7.43 -28.47 -17.93
CA ALA A 143 -7.58 -27.12 -17.41
C ALA A 143 -8.17 -26.17 -18.46
N VAL A 144 -8.99 -25.22 -17.99
CA VAL A 144 -9.50 -24.11 -18.79
C VAL A 144 -9.27 -22.82 -18.01
N PHE A 145 -8.59 -21.87 -18.66
CA PHE A 145 -8.40 -20.52 -18.13
C PHE A 145 -9.58 -19.63 -18.54
N ILE A 146 -10.01 -18.76 -17.62
CA ILE A 146 -11.17 -17.87 -17.82
C ILE A 146 -10.70 -16.43 -17.70
N GLU A 147 -11.11 -15.56 -18.64
CA GLU A 147 -10.80 -14.12 -18.76
C GLU A 147 -9.31 -13.76 -18.94
N ARG A 148 -8.42 -14.40 -18.18
CA ARG A 148 -6.98 -14.13 -18.14
C ARG A 148 -6.18 -15.33 -18.64
N ARG A 149 -5.36 -15.12 -19.67
CA ARG A 149 -4.52 -16.15 -20.29
C ARG A 149 -3.12 -16.19 -19.68
N PRO A 150 -2.56 -17.36 -19.38
CA PRO A 150 -1.14 -17.47 -19.09
C PRO A 150 -0.33 -17.21 -20.36
N HIS A 151 0.84 -16.61 -20.20
CA HIS A 151 1.76 -16.32 -21.29
C HIS A 151 2.46 -17.59 -21.75
N ASN A 152 2.53 -17.82 -23.07
CA ASN A 152 3.33 -18.89 -23.68
C ASN A 152 3.01 -20.31 -23.15
N VAL A 153 1.80 -20.55 -22.67
CA VAL A 153 1.31 -21.89 -22.32
C VAL A 153 0.13 -22.19 -23.23
N ASP A 154 0.22 -23.32 -23.93
CA ASP A 154 -0.82 -23.77 -24.85
C ASP A 154 -2.00 -24.36 -24.07
N VAL A 155 -2.96 -23.59 -23.60
CA VAL A 155 -4.06 -24.08 -22.76
C VAL A 155 -5.41 -23.66 -23.31
N SER A 156 -6.44 -24.43 -22.98
CA SER A 156 -7.81 -24.02 -23.28
C SER A 156 -8.18 -22.74 -22.53
N PHE A 157 -8.91 -21.86 -23.21
CA PHE A 157 -9.29 -20.56 -22.70
C PHE A 157 -10.73 -20.20 -23.08
N ALA A 158 -11.41 -19.49 -22.20
CA ALA A 158 -12.69 -18.84 -22.47
C ALA A 158 -12.68 -17.39 -21.96
N GLY A 159 -13.14 -16.43 -22.77
CA GLY A 159 -13.27 -15.02 -22.36
C GLY A 159 -13.85 -14.14 -23.47
N PHE A 160 -13.95 -12.84 -23.22
CA PHE A 160 -14.49 -11.87 -24.20
C PHE A 160 -13.41 -11.25 -25.10
N ASP A 161 -13.79 -10.88 -26.33
CA ASP A 161 -12.96 -10.08 -27.25
C ASP A 161 -12.97 -8.59 -26.85
N ASN A 162 -12.25 -8.29 -25.76
CA ASN A 162 -12.19 -6.94 -25.21
C ASN A 162 -11.49 -5.94 -26.16
N TYR A 163 -10.60 -6.43 -27.04
CA TYR A 163 -9.93 -5.61 -28.05
C TYR A 163 -10.96 -5.03 -29.02
N ARG A 164 -11.80 -5.89 -29.60
CA ARG A 164 -12.82 -5.45 -30.55
C ARG A 164 -13.87 -4.54 -29.89
N THR A 165 -14.30 -4.89 -28.67
CA THR A 165 -15.26 -4.09 -27.90
C THR A 165 -14.75 -2.69 -27.62
N THR A 166 -13.54 -2.56 -27.06
CA THR A 166 -12.98 -1.24 -26.71
C THR A 166 -12.60 -0.43 -27.95
N CYS A 167 -12.11 -1.07 -29.01
CA CYS A 167 -11.89 -0.41 -30.30
C CYS A 167 -13.19 0.21 -30.84
N PHE A 168 -14.26 -0.58 -30.90
CA PHE A 168 -15.57 -0.13 -31.38
C PHE A 168 -16.12 1.04 -30.56
N ILE A 169 -16.11 0.95 -29.23
CA ILE A 169 -16.61 2.03 -28.34
C ILE A 169 -15.81 3.32 -28.58
N THR A 170 -14.48 3.21 -28.65
CA THR A 170 -13.59 4.36 -28.84
C THR A 170 -13.81 5.01 -30.21
N GLU A 171 -13.90 4.23 -31.28
CA GLU A 171 -14.20 4.72 -32.63
C GLU A 171 -15.55 5.46 -32.69
N LYS A 172 -16.58 4.94 -32.01
CA LYS A 172 -17.88 5.61 -31.95
C LYS A 172 -17.81 6.95 -31.22
N LEU A 173 -17.09 7.05 -30.10
CA LEU A 173 -16.85 8.32 -29.42
C LEU A 173 -16.09 9.31 -30.32
N LEU A 174 -15.01 8.86 -30.96
CA LEU A 174 -14.22 9.69 -31.89
C LEU A 174 -15.08 10.20 -33.06
N SER A 175 -15.95 9.35 -33.62
CA SER A 175 -16.89 9.69 -34.70
C SER A 175 -17.90 10.77 -34.31
N LYS A 176 -18.27 10.82 -33.02
CA LYS A 176 -19.20 11.80 -32.44
C LYS A 176 -18.51 13.11 -32.02
N GLY A 177 -17.19 13.19 -32.14
CA GLY A 177 -16.42 14.40 -31.89
C GLY A 177 -15.66 14.43 -30.56
N TYR A 178 -15.72 13.37 -29.75
CA TYR A 178 -14.91 13.28 -28.53
C TYR A 178 -13.42 13.18 -28.91
N ARG A 179 -12.55 13.82 -28.13
CA ARG A 179 -11.09 13.85 -28.34
C ARG A 179 -10.33 13.51 -27.07
N ASN A 180 -10.83 13.96 -25.92
CA ASN A 180 -10.20 13.72 -24.62
C ASN A 180 -10.86 12.53 -23.92
N ILE A 181 -10.58 11.33 -24.42
CA ILE A 181 -11.17 10.08 -23.93
C ILE A 181 -10.17 9.38 -23.01
N ALA A 182 -10.51 9.22 -21.74
CA ALA A 182 -9.71 8.45 -20.80
C ALA A 182 -10.08 6.95 -20.83
N LEU A 183 -9.09 6.11 -20.58
CA LEU A 183 -9.24 4.67 -20.42
C LEU A 183 -8.71 4.29 -19.03
N ILE A 184 -9.56 3.70 -18.19
CA ILE A 184 -9.17 3.22 -16.86
C ILE A 184 -9.35 1.69 -16.82
N THR A 185 -8.26 0.98 -16.59
CA THR A 185 -8.18 -0.49 -16.74
C THR A 185 -7.42 -1.13 -15.59
N GLY A 186 -7.42 -2.46 -15.51
CA GLY A 186 -6.50 -3.20 -14.66
C GLY A 186 -5.06 -3.21 -15.19
N ALA A 187 -4.20 -4.02 -14.58
CA ALA A 187 -2.81 -4.14 -14.99
C ALA A 187 -2.64 -4.76 -16.40
N SER A 188 -1.77 -4.17 -17.23
CA SER A 188 -1.56 -4.55 -18.63
C SER A 188 -0.95 -5.95 -18.85
N HIS A 189 -0.48 -6.61 -17.79
CA HIS A 189 -0.04 -8.00 -17.88
C HIS A 189 -1.21 -8.99 -17.88
N PHE A 190 -2.43 -8.58 -17.52
CA PHE A 190 -3.64 -9.38 -17.74
C PHE A 190 -4.09 -9.22 -19.19
N SER A 191 -4.32 -10.35 -19.87
CA SER A 191 -4.72 -10.36 -21.29
C SER A 191 -5.97 -9.54 -21.57
N SER A 192 -6.99 -9.64 -20.70
CA SER A 192 -8.25 -8.90 -20.82
C SER A 192 -8.04 -7.38 -20.84
N GLU A 193 -7.13 -6.88 -19.99
CA GLU A 193 -6.84 -5.45 -19.83
C GLU A 193 -5.93 -4.94 -20.95
N LYS A 194 -4.93 -5.76 -21.34
CA LYS A 194 -4.07 -5.48 -22.48
C LYS A 194 -4.89 -5.31 -23.77
N ASP A 195 -5.87 -6.19 -23.97
CA ASP A 195 -6.77 -6.13 -25.11
C ASP A 195 -7.56 -4.81 -25.13
N CYS A 196 -8.06 -4.34 -23.98
CA CYS A 196 -8.72 -3.03 -23.86
C CYS A 196 -7.78 -1.88 -24.28
N ILE A 197 -6.54 -1.89 -23.78
CA ILE A 197 -5.54 -0.87 -24.10
C ILE A 197 -5.23 -0.88 -25.60
N CYS A 198 -4.96 -2.05 -26.18
CA CYS A 198 -4.66 -2.18 -27.61
C CYS A 198 -5.85 -1.75 -28.49
N GLY A 199 -7.09 -2.09 -28.10
CA GLY A 199 -8.30 -1.69 -28.82
C GLY A 199 -8.48 -0.17 -28.82
N TYR A 200 -8.31 0.48 -27.67
CA TYR A 200 -8.32 1.94 -27.53
C TYR A 200 -7.25 2.61 -28.40
N GLN A 201 -6.00 2.12 -28.33
CA GLN A 201 -4.89 2.65 -29.13
C GLN A 201 -5.15 2.52 -30.64
N THR A 202 -5.67 1.37 -31.06
CA THR A 202 -5.98 1.10 -32.48
C THR A 202 -7.08 2.02 -32.99
N ALA A 203 -8.12 2.29 -32.20
CA ALA A 203 -9.19 3.21 -32.58
C ALA A 203 -8.66 4.63 -32.88
N PHE A 204 -7.74 5.14 -32.05
CA PHE A 204 -7.09 6.43 -32.32
C PHE A 204 -6.22 6.39 -33.59
N GLN A 205 -5.47 5.30 -33.80
CA GLN A 205 -4.67 5.10 -35.01
C GLN A 205 -5.54 5.05 -36.27
N ASN A 206 -6.68 4.36 -36.24
CA ASN A 206 -7.63 4.26 -37.35
C ASN A 206 -8.21 5.63 -37.76
N TYR A 207 -8.37 6.54 -36.79
CA TYR A 207 -8.82 7.91 -37.03
C TYR A 207 -7.66 8.87 -37.37
N GLY A 208 -6.42 8.40 -37.42
CA GLY A 208 -5.24 9.22 -37.65
C GLY A 208 -4.95 10.23 -36.53
N LEU A 209 -5.41 9.94 -35.30
CA LEU A 209 -5.27 10.79 -34.13
C LEU A 209 -4.21 10.22 -33.18
N LYS A 210 -3.55 11.10 -32.42
CA LYS A 210 -2.73 10.70 -31.28
C LYS A 210 -3.60 10.71 -30.03
N PHE A 211 -3.49 9.67 -29.22
CA PHE A 211 -4.04 9.68 -27.87
C PHE A 211 -2.98 10.21 -26.88
N ASP A 212 -3.44 10.66 -25.72
CA ASP A 212 -2.58 11.09 -24.62
C ASP A 212 -2.35 9.91 -23.67
N ASP A 213 -1.12 9.42 -23.57
CA ASP A 213 -0.74 8.31 -22.67
C ASP A 213 -1.13 8.60 -21.21
N THR A 214 -1.21 9.87 -20.81
CA THR A 214 -1.60 10.27 -19.46
C THR A 214 -3.11 10.11 -19.17
N LEU A 215 -3.89 9.77 -20.19
CA LEU A 215 -5.31 9.42 -20.08
C LEU A 215 -5.56 7.91 -20.00
N VAL A 216 -4.51 7.09 -20.13
CA VAL A 216 -4.57 5.64 -19.87
C VAL A 216 -4.09 5.41 -18.42
N CYS A 217 -5.00 4.94 -17.58
CA CYS A 217 -4.74 4.68 -16.17
C CYS A 217 -4.90 3.19 -15.86
N ASN A 218 -3.88 2.59 -15.23
CA ASN A 218 -3.94 1.22 -14.73
C ASN A 218 -4.23 1.25 -13.23
N THR A 219 -5.10 0.37 -12.77
CA THR A 219 -5.49 0.19 -11.37
C THR A 219 -5.39 -1.28 -10.97
N ASN A 220 -5.56 -1.57 -9.69
CA ASN A 220 -5.71 -2.93 -9.17
C ASN A 220 -7.14 -3.50 -9.37
N MET A 221 -7.99 -2.81 -10.14
CA MET A 221 -9.39 -3.15 -10.45
C MET A 221 -10.36 -3.05 -9.27
N THR A 222 -9.98 -2.46 -8.13
CA THR A 222 -10.92 -2.12 -7.05
C THR A 222 -11.56 -0.74 -7.28
N LYS A 223 -12.67 -0.49 -6.59
CA LYS A 223 -13.36 0.81 -6.66
C LYS A 223 -12.50 1.93 -6.04
N GLU A 224 -11.76 1.63 -4.97
CA GLU A 224 -10.96 2.61 -4.23
C GLU A 224 -9.76 3.07 -5.03
N ASP A 225 -9.06 2.15 -5.69
CA ASP A 225 -7.92 2.50 -6.54
C ASP A 225 -8.36 3.21 -7.82
N ALA A 226 -9.54 2.87 -8.36
CA ALA A 226 -10.15 3.60 -9.47
C ALA A 226 -10.56 5.03 -9.07
N PHE A 227 -11.16 5.21 -7.89
CA PHE A 227 -11.44 6.53 -7.31
C PHE A 227 -10.15 7.33 -7.17
N LYS A 228 -9.14 6.74 -6.52
CA LYS A 228 -7.84 7.37 -6.31
C LYS A 228 -7.18 7.79 -7.62
N SER A 229 -7.05 6.86 -8.57
CA SER A 229 -6.45 7.14 -9.88
C SER A 229 -7.20 8.23 -10.62
N THR A 230 -8.53 8.26 -10.54
CA THR A 230 -9.35 9.31 -11.17
C THR A 230 -9.09 10.68 -10.52
N MET A 231 -9.08 10.74 -9.19
CA MET A 231 -8.79 11.96 -8.44
C MET A 231 -7.39 12.50 -8.70
N HIS A 232 -6.34 11.67 -8.73
CA HIS A 232 -4.98 12.17 -8.98
C HIS A 232 -4.69 12.46 -10.46
N ARG A 233 -5.15 11.61 -11.39
CA ARG A 233 -4.72 11.67 -12.79
C ARG A 233 -5.65 12.47 -13.69
N LEU A 234 -6.95 12.54 -13.37
CA LEU A 234 -7.95 13.19 -14.22
C LEU A 234 -8.48 14.52 -13.68
N SER A 235 -8.26 14.84 -12.39
CA SER A 235 -8.61 16.15 -11.83
C SER A 235 -7.94 17.28 -12.62
N GLY A 236 -8.73 18.28 -13.03
CA GLY A 236 -8.24 19.45 -13.78
C GLY A 236 -7.92 19.18 -15.25
N LYS A 237 -7.99 17.94 -15.74
CA LYS A 237 -7.86 17.62 -17.17
C LYS A 237 -9.20 17.77 -17.91
N PRO A 238 -9.19 18.18 -19.19
CA PRO A 238 -10.40 18.37 -19.99
C PRO A 238 -10.97 17.04 -20.51
N VAL A 239 -11.09 16.02 -19.66
CA VAL A 239 -11.62 14.70 -20.05
C VAL A 239 -13.09 14.83 -20.43
N GLU A 240 -13.49 14.30 -21.58
CA GLU A 240 -14.88 14.37 -22.10
C GLU A 240 -15.62 13.04 -21.94
N ALA A 241 -14.88 11.94 -21.97
CA ALA A 241 -15.42 10.59 -21.77
C ALA A 241 -14.42 9.70 -21.04
N VAL A 242 -14.92 8.72 -20.28
CA VAL A 242 -14.13 7.66 -19.65
C VAL A 242 -14.65 6.30 -20.07
N ILE A 243 -13.75 5.44 -20.54
CA ILE A 243 -14.00 4.01 -20.75
C ILE A 243 -13.37 3.25 -19.59
N THR A 244 -14.12 2.34 -18.97
CA THR A 244 -13.66 1.49 -17.86
C THR A 244 -13.78 0.02 -18.24
N SER A 245 -12.79 -0.81 -17.90
CA SER A 245 -12.80 -2.24 -18.25
C SER A 245 -13.68 -3.13 -17.35
N SER A 246 -14.19 -2.57 -16.25
CA SER A 246 -15.10 -3.26 -15.33
C SER A 246 -15.98 -2.29 -14.56
N GLU A 247 -17.09 -2.81 -14.02
CA GLU A 247 -18.03 -2.05 -13.20
C GLU A 247 -17.41 -1.54 -11.91
N ASN A 248 -16.56 -2.34 -11.25
CA ASN A 248 -15.84 -1.92 -10.04
C ASN A 248 -15.03 -0.64 -10.26
N ILE A 249 -14.34 -0.56 -11.41
CA ILE A 249 -13.63 0.65 -11.80
C ILE A 249 -14.62 1.80 -12.03
N ALA A 250 -15.74 1.53 -12.72
CA ALA A 250 -16.77 2.55 -12.97
C ALA A 250 -17.36 3.14 -11.68
N TYR A 251 -17.60 2.32 -10.64
CA TYR A 251 -18.04 2.81 -9.32
C TYR A 251 -17.07 3.85 -8.76
N GLY A 252 -15.77 3.54 -8.73
CA GLY A 252 -14.75 4.48 -8.25
C GLY A 252 -14.65 5.77 -9.07
N VAL A 253 -14.76 5.65 -10.40
CA VAL A 253 -14.75 6.80 -11.32
C VAL A 253 -15.93 7.75 -11.06
N LEU A 254 -17.13 7.20 -10.88
CA LEU A 254 -18.31 8.00 -10.62
C LEU A 254 -18.26 8.68 -9.26
N GLU A 255 -17.77 7.99 -8.23
CA GLU A 255 -17.55 8.56 -6.91
C GLU A 255 -16.58 9.75 -6.99
N ALA A 256 -15.49 9.62 -7.74
CA ALA A 256 -14.52 10.70 -7.95
C ALA A 256 -15.16 11.90 -8.68
N PHE A 257 -15.96 11.64 -9.72
CA PHE A 257 -16.67 12.70 -10.43
C PHE A 257 -17.74 13.37 -9.58
N GLN A 258 -18.39 12.64 -8.68
CA GLN A 258 -19.30 13.23 -7.69
C GLN A 258 -18.56 14.20 -6.76
N ILE A 259 -17.41 13.81 -6.22
CA ILE A 259 -16.55 14.69 -5.38
C ILE A 259 -16.08 15.93 -6.16
N GLN A 260 -15.75 15.76 -7.44
CA GLN A 260 -15.38 16.87 -8.34
C GLN A 260 -16.59 17.70 -8.81
N GLY A 261 -17.83 17.27 -8.56
CA GLY A 261 -19.05 17.97 -8.97
C GLY A 261 -19.35 17.85 -10.47
N ARG A 262 -18.83 16.82 -11.14
CA ARG A 262 -19.04 16.53 -12.56
C ARG A 262 -20.24 15.60 -12.74
N ASN A 263 -21.20 16.01 -13.55
CA ASN A 263 -22.43 15.26 -13.76
C ASN A 263 -22.28 14.30 -14.94
N VAL A 264 -22.73 13.05 -14.76
CA VAL A 264 -22.75 12.03 -15.81
C VAL A 264 -24.20 11.87 -16.32
N PRO A 265 -24.47 11.96 -17.65
CA PRO A 265 -23.52 12.12 -18.76
C PRO A 265 -23.26 13.58 -19.17
N ARG A 266 -23.86 14.57 -18.48
CA ARG A 266 -23.92 15.97 -18.95
C ARG A 266 -22.56 16.64 -19.13
N ASP A 267 -21.67 16.47 -18.15
CA ASP A 267 -20.35 17.10 -18.10
C ASP A 267 -19.22 16.12 -18.48
N ILE A 268 -19.51 14.81 -18.44
CA ILE A 268 -18.62 13.72 -18.83
C ILE A 268 -19.42 12.45 -19.11
N GLN A 269 -19.11 11.75 -20.21
CA GLN A 269 -19.71 10.45 -20.50
C GLN A 269 -18.89 9.32 -19.86
N VAL A 270 -19.55 8.37 -19.19
CA VAL A 270 -18.90 7.16 -18.68
C VAL A 270 -19.42 5.93 -19.43
N ILE A 271 -18.50 5.06 -19.84
CA ILE A 271 -18.79 3.77 -20.46
C ILE A 271 -18.05 2.70 -19.65
N THR A 272 -18.73 1.60 -19.36
CA THR A 272 -18.13 0.48 -18.65
C THR A 272 -18.39 -0.83 -19.37
N LEU A 273 -17.34 -1.66 -19.43
CA LEU A 273 -17.49 -3.05 -19.81
C LEU A 273 -18.17 -3.78 -18.64
N GLY A 274 -19.42 -4.19 -18.83
CA GLY A 274 -20.30 -4.64 -17.75
C GLY A 274 -20.91 -6.02 -17.99
N GLU A 275 -21.47 -6.57 -16.92
CA GLU A 275 -22.30 -7.77 -16.93
C GLU A 275 -23.69 -7.46 -17.50
N GLU A 276 -24.28 -8.44 -18.18
CA GLU A 276 -25.67 -8.38 -18.62
C GLU A 276 -26.60 -8.25 -17.41
N SER A 277 -27.38 -7.18 -17.38
CA SER A 277 -28.42 -6.98 -16.38
C SER A 277 -29.72 -6.56 -17.06
N TRP A 278 -30.77 -7.33 -16.78
CA TRP A 278 -32.13 -7.04 -17.24
C TRP A 278 -32.72 -5.78 -16.58
N ASN A 279 -32.19 -5.40 -15.40
CA ASN A 279 -32.69 -4.30 -14.61
C ASN A 279 -31.91 -3.00 -14.90
N SER A 280 -32.52 -2.08 -15.63
CA SER A 280 -31.95 -0.76 -15.90
C SER A 280 -31.77 0.10 -14.63
N SER A 281 -32.54 -0.15 -13.57
CA SER A 281 -32.42 0.60 -12.30
C SER A 281 -31.23 0.18 -11.44
N ALA A 282 -30.63 -0.99 -11.71
CA ALA A 282 -29.39 -1.43 -11.06
C ALA A 282 -28.13 -0.81 -11.71
N LYS A 283 -28.29 -0.12 -12.85
CA LYS A 283 -27.19 0.51 -13.57
C LYS A 283 -26.84 1.85 -12.95
N LEU A 284 -25.53 2.13 -12.89
CA LEU A 284 -25.01 3.43 -12.51
C LEU A 284 -25.63 4.56 -13.36
N PRO A 285 -26.16 5.64 -12.73
CA PRO A 285 -26.81 6.73 -13.44
C PRO A 285 -25.94 7.33 -14.56
N GLY A 286 -26.53 7.52 -15.74
CA GLY A 286 -25.86 8.15 -16.89
C GLY A 286 -24.74 7.33 -17.55
N THR A 287 -24.43 6.14 -17.04
CA THR A 287 -23.35 5.28 -17.54
C THR A 287 -23.87 4.32 -18.62
N ILE A 288 -23.11 4.17 -19.70
CA ILE A 288 -23.40 3.22 -20.77
C ILE A 288 -22.68 1.90 -20.45
N TYR A 289 -23.40 0.78 -20.53
CA TYR A 289 -22.89 -0.55 -20.21
C TYR A 289 -22.75 -1.37 -21.48
N THR A 290 -21.66 -2.12 -21.58
CA THR A 290 -21.61 -3.28 -22.48
C THR A 290 -22.40 -4.45 -21.89
N SER A 291 -22.54 -5.56 -22.63
CA SER A 291 -23.37 -6.69 -22.22
C SER A 291 -22.59 -8.00 -22.31
N ARG A 292 -21.68 -8.21 -21.35
CA ARG A 292 -20.95 -9.48 -21.19
C ARG A 292 -21.76 -10.41 -20.31
N THR A 293 -21.84 -11.71 -20.62
CA THR A 293 -22.61 -12.67 -19.83
C THR A 293 -21.70 -13.63 -19.07
N ALA A 294 -21.32 -13.27 -17.85
CA ALA A 294 -20.48 -14.07 -16.94
C ALA A 294 -21.04 -15.47 -16.72
N PHE A 295 -22.35 -15.59 -16.55
CA PHE A 295 -23.01 -16.88 -16.38
C PHE A 295 -22.77 -17.81 -17.60
N THR A 296 -22.93 -17.27 -18.81
CA THR A 296 -22.70 -18.02 -20.06
C THR A 296 -21.22 -18.38 -20.20
N LEU A 297 -20.32 -17.45 -19.87
CA LEU A 297 -18.87 -17.67 -19.87
C LEU A 297 -18.50 -18.85 -18.95
N GLY A 298 -18.99 -18.86 -17.71
CA GLY A 298 -18.76 -19.95 -16.75
C GLY A 298 -19.35 -21.30 -17.22
N THR A 299 -20.53 -21.27 -17.83
CA THR A 299 -21.19 -22.46 -18.39
C THR A 299 -20.38 -23.06 -19.53
N GLU A 300 -19.95 -22.25 -20.49
CA GLU A 300 -19.20 -22.73 -21.66
C GLU A 300 -17.75 -23.12 -21.33
N ALA A 301 -17.11 -22.43 -20.38
CA ALA A 301 -15.82 -22.86 -19.84
C ALA A 301 -15.92 -24.24 -19.18
N SER A 302 -17.00 -24.50 -18.43
CA SER A 302 -17.25 -25.81 -17.81
C SER A 302 -17.58 -26.89 -18.83
N ARG A 303 -18.32 -26.54 -19.91
CA ARG A 303 -18.55 -27.44 -21.05
C ARG A 303 -17.25 -27.80 -21.75
N LEU A 304 -16.36 -26.83 -21.94
CA LEU A 304 -15.05 -27.05 -22.55
C LEU A 304 -14.19 -27.96 -21.68
N LEU A 305 -14.17 -27.73 -20.36
CA LEU A 305 -13.45 -28.57 -19.42
C LEU A 305 -13.99 -30.01 -19.41
N ALA A 306 -15.31 -30.18 -19.38
CA ALA A 306 -15.91 -31.52 -19.36
C ALA A 306 -15.53 -32.34 -20.60
N LYS A 307 -15.50 -31.72 -21.80
CA LYS A 307 -15.02 -32.37 -23.03
C LYS A 307 -13.54 -32.78 -22.94
N ASN A 308 -12.72 -31.95 -22.30
CA ASN A 308 -11.31 -32.26 -22.06
C ASN A 308 -11.17 -33.46 -21.10
N ILE A 309 -11.94 -33.49 -20.00
CA ILE A 309 -11.96 -34.61 -19.04
C ILE A 309 -12.44 -35.92 -19.70
N GLU A 310 -13.42 -35.86 -20.59
CA GLU A 310 -13.97 -37.03 -21.29
C GLU A 310 -12.98 -37.63 -22.31
N SER A 311 -12.03 -36.84 -22.84
CA SER A 311 -11.09 -37.30 -23.88
C SER A 311 -9.70 -36.64 -23.79
N PRO A 312 -8.99 -36.74 -22.66
CA PRO A 312 -7.82 -35.90 -22.35
C PRO A 312 -6.62 -36.15 -23.28
N MET A 313 -6.50 -37.34 -23.88
CA MET A 313 -5.39 -37.63 -24.81
C MET A 313 -5.62 -37.16 -26.24
N PHE A 314 -6.87 -36.87 -26.62
CA PHE A 314 -7.25 -36.49 -27.99
C PHE A 314 -7.91 -35.12 -28.04
N PHE A 315 -7.94 -34.41 -26.91
CA PHE A 315 -8.55 -33.11 -26.82
C PHE A 315 -7.56 -32.04 -27.28
N GLU A 316 -7.92 -31.34 -28.36
CA GLU A 316 -7.19 -30.14 -28.80
C GLU A 316 -7.63 -28.93 -27.98
N GLU A 317 -6.66 -28.17 -27.50
CA GLU A 317 -6.88 -26.92 -26.78
C GLU A 317 -7.67 -25.93 -27.63
N LYS A 318 -8.64 -25.25 -27.00
CA LYS A 318 -9.52 -24.30 -27.71
C LYS A 318 -9.50 -22.93 -27.08
N LEU A 319 -9.59 -21.91 -27.93
CA LEU A 319 -9.81 -20.53 -27.55
C LEU A 319 -11.28 -20.17 -27.86
N LEU A 320 -12.09 -19.99 -26.80
CA LEU A 320 -13.46 -19.49 -26.91
C LEU A 320 -13.46 -17.99 -26.65
N ASN A 321 -13.61 -17.19 -27.71
CA ASN A 321 -13.75 -15.74 -27.62
C ASN A 321 -15.20 -15.34 -27.89
N PHE A 322 -15.86 -14.83 -26.85
CA PHE A 322 -17.21 -14.30 -26.96
C PHE A 322 -17.16 -12.87 -27.50
N THR A 323 -18.11 -12.53 -28.37
CA THR A 323 -18.29 -11.15 -28.84
C THR A 323 -19.25 -10.44 -27.89
N ASP A 324 -18.96 -9.19 -27.56
CA ASP A 324 -19.87 -8.35 -26.80
C ASP A 324 -21.00 -7.86 -27.72
N ASN A 325 -22.26 -8.03 -27.31
CA ASN A 325 -23.43 -7.63 -28.09
C ASN A 325 -23.42 -6.12 -28.42
N ILE A 326 -22.68 -5.31 -27.66
CA ILE A 326 -22.55 -3.87 -27.92
C ILE A 326 -21.98 -3.57 -29.31
N THR A 327 -21.15 -4.46 -29.89
CA THR A 327 -20.54 -4.22 -31.22
C THR A 327 -21.55 -4.25 -32.36
N ASP A 328 -22.69 -4.89 -32.15
CA ASP A 328 -23.79 -4.94 -33.12
C ASP A 328 -24.89 -3.91 -32.82
N SER A 329 -24.71 -3.11 -31.76
CA SER A 329 -25.69 -2.12 -31.30
C SER A 329 -25.45 -0.72 -31.90
N SER A 330 -26.54 0.02 -32.10
CA SER A 330 -26.45 1.45 -32.41
C SER A 330 -26.27 2.24 -31.11
N LEU A 331 -25.02 2.51 -30.73
CA LEU A 331 -24.73 3.40 -29.61
C LEU A 331 -24.97 4.85 -30.01
N ASP A 332 -25.97 5.49 -29.38
CA ASP A 332 -26.16 6.94 -29.50
C ASP A 332 -25.52 7.66 -28.32
N PHE A 333 -24.37 8.26 -28.56
CA PHE A 333 -23.71 9.11 -27.59
C PHE A 333 -24.25 10.54 -27.66
N PRO A 334 -24.42 11.22 -26.51
CA PRO A 334 -24.66 12.65 -26.52
C PRO A 334 -23.50 13.36 -27.21
N LYS A 335 -23.74 14.57 -27.73
CA LYS A 335 -22.65 15.41 -28.25
C LYS A 335 -21.61 15.61 -27.15
N PRO A 336 -20.31 15.68 -27.49
CA PRO A 336 -19.28 15.98 -26.51
C PRO A 336 -19.65 17.27 -25.78
N PRO A 337 -19.53 17.31 -24.44
CA PRO A 337 -19.84 18.49 -23.66
C PRO A 337 -19.04 19.67 -24.21
N SER A 338 -19.71 20.78 -24.52
CA SER A 338 -19.04 22.01 -24.95
C SER A 338 -18.23 22.56 -23.77
N LEU A 339 -16.91 22.34 -23.76
CA LEU A 339 -16.00 22.97 -22.79
C LEU A 339 -16.26 24.49 -22.76
N PRO A 340 -16.29 25.09 -21.57
CA PRO A 340 -15.19 25.02 -20.63
C PRO A 340 -15.43 23.98 -19.54
N LEU A 341 -14.34 23.52 -18.91
CA LEU A 341 -14.40 22.95 -17.57
C LEU A 341 -15.37 23.82 -16.74
N PRO A 342 -16.04 23.30 -15.71
CA PRO A 342 -16.35 24.19 -14.61
C PRO A 342 -15.00 24.69 -14.07
N SER A 343 -14.42 25.73 -14.69
CA SER A 343 -13.79 26.77 -13.91
C SER A 343 -14.86 27.08 -12.89
N ALA A 344 -14.57 26.86 -11.61
CA ALA A 344 -15.30 27.52 -10.55
C ALA A 344 -15.53 28.93 -11.08
N VAL A 345 -16.77 29.24 -11.51
CA VAL A 345 -17.09 30.61 -11.89
C VAL A 345 -16.75 31.31 -10.60
N PRO A 346 -15.71 32.18 -10.57
CA PRO A 346 -15.39 32.85 -9.35
C PRO A 346 -16.65 33.65 -9.09
N LEU A 347 -17.45 33.22 -8.10
CA LEU A 347 -18.42 34.08 -7.49
C LEU A 347 -17.57 35.29 -7.13
N LYS A 348 -17.73 36.40 -7.84
CA LYS A 348 -16.85 37.59 -7.80
C LYS A 348 -16.78 38.26 -6.40
N LYS A 349 -17.30 37.58 -5.37
CA LYS A 349 -17.37 37.94 -3.95
C LYS A 349 -17.14 36.75 -2.99
N ALA A 350 -16.76 35.56 -3.48
CA ALA A 350 -16.50 34.42 -2.60
C ALA A 350 -15.24 34.65 -1.76
N PRO A 351 -15.25 34.39 -0.44
CA PRO A 351 -14.06 34.44 0.38
C PRO A 351 -13.04 33.39 -0.11
N VAL A 352 -11.78 33.81 -0.19
CA VAL A 352 -10.65 32.95 -0.56
C VAL A 352 -9.76 32.78 0.66
N LEU A 353 -9.64 31.57 1.17
CA LEU A 353 -8.71 31.19 2.23
C LEU A 353 -7.37 30.80 1.62
N ARG A 354 -6.27 31.14 2.30
CA ARG A 354 -4.92 30.76 1.88
C ARG A 354 -4.24 29.93 2.95
N ALA A 355 -3.87 28.70 2.60
CA ALA A 355 -3.21 27.76 3.49
C ALA A 355 -1.76 27.52 3.06
N LEU A 356 -0.83 27.63 4.02
CA LEU A 356 0.58 27.29 3.85
C LEU A 356 0.84 25.91 4.45
N MET A 357 1.35 24.98 3.64
CA MET A 357 1.50 23.56 4.00
C MET A 357 2.87 22.98 3.63
N VAL A 358 3.26 21.88 4.27
CA VAL A 358 4.35 21.02 3.77
C VAL A 358 3.86 20.25 2.55
N ASP A 359 4.77 20.05 1.58
CA ASP A 359 4.55 19.21 0.40
C ASP A 359 4.54 17.70 0.76
N LEU A 360 3.38 17.18 1.17
CA LEU A 360 3.14 15.78 1.56
C LEU A 360 1.96 15.18 0.77
N ASP A 361 1.89 13.86 0.67
CA ASP A 361 0.75 13.16 0.03
C ASP A 361 -0.59 13.56 0.67
N THR A 362 -0.66 13.61 2.00
CA THR A 362 -1.87 14.08 2.72
C THR A 362 -2.23 15.53 2.36
N SER A 363 -1.24 16.40 2.12
CA SER A 363 -1.46 17.79 1.69
C SER A 363 -2.07 17.85 0.28
N HIS A 364 -1.62 17.00 -0.64
CA HIS A 364 -2.21 16.89 -1.98
C HIS A 364 -3.63 16.31 -1.93
N SER A 365 -3.86 15.31 -1.10
CA SER A 365 -5.19 14.70 -0.92
C SER A 365 -6.18 15.70 -0.32
N THR A 366 -5.74 16.51 0.64
CA THR A 366 -6.51 17.64 1.19
C THR A 366 -6.89 18.65 0.11
N LYS A 367 -5.93 19.02 -0.76
CA LYS A 367 -6.17 19.93 -1.88
C LYS A 367 -7.16 19.34 -2.90
N LEU A 368 -7.06 18.05 -3.20
CA LEU A 368 -7.96 17.38 -4.15
C LEU A 368 -9.41 17.35 -3.65
N LEU A 369 -9.63 17.12 -2.36
CA LEU A 369 -10.97 17.05 -1.78
C LEU A 369 -11.60 18.44 -1.59
N THR A 370 -10.79 19.48 -1.41
CA THR A 370 -11.23 20.87 -1.20
C THR A 370 -12.19 21.35 -2.30
N SER A 371 -12.14 20.82 -3.53
CA SER A 371 -13.11 21.20 -4.56
C SER A 371 -14.57 20.90 -4.17
N SER A 372 -14.80 19.84 -3.37
CA SER A 372 -16.12 19.54 -2.83
C SER A 372 -16.55 20.60 -1.82
N PHE A 373 -15.68 20.95 -0.88
CA PHE A 373 -15.91 22.02 0.08
C PHE A 373 -16.27 23.34 -0.61
N THR A 374 -15.50 23.75 -1.62
CA THR A 374 -15.75 25.00 -2.34
C THR A 374 -17.10 25.01 -3.05
N ARG A 375 -17.54 23.87 -3.59
CA ARG A 375 -18.85 23.75 -4.23
C ARG A 375 -19.99 23.80 -3.21
N GLU A 376 -19.81 23.17 -2.06
CA GLU A 376 -20.82 23.09 -0.99
C GLU A 376 -20.98 24.40 -0.21
N SER A 377 -19.86 25.06 0.11
CA SER A 377 -19.83 26.26 0.94
C SER A 377 -19.77 27.57 0.16
N GLY A 378 -19.29 27.54 -1.10
CA GLY A 378 -18.93 28.72 -1.86
C GLY A 378 -17.60 29.37 -1.44
N ILE A 379 -16.85 28.78 -0.51
CA ILE A 379 -15.57 29.29 0.01
C ILE A 379 -14.41 28.62 -0.75
N SER A 380 -13.53 29.42 -1.36
CA SER A 380 -12.36 28.89 -2.07
C SER A 380 -11.18 28.73 -1.10
N VAL A 381 -10.36 27.68 -1.27
CA VAL A 381 -9.11 27.52 -0.53
C VAL A 381 -7.94 27.34 -1.51
N GLU A 382 -6.94 28.19 -1.39
CA GLU A 382 -5.69 28.14 -2.15
C GLU A 382 -4.57 27.59 -1.25
N PHE A 383 -3.71 26.73 -1.81
CA PHE A 383 -2.62 26.08 -1.09
C PHE A 383 -1.27 26.42 -1.69
N ASP A 384 -0.34 26.84 -0.83
CA ASP A 384 1.07 26.93 -1.15
C ASP A 384 1.84 25.83 -0.40
N PHE A 385 2.63 25.06 -1.13
CA PHE A 385 3.45 23.98 -0.57
C PHE A 385 4.91 24.41 -0.47
N VAL A 386 5.55 24.10 0.67
CA VAL A 386 6.97 24.35 0.92
C VAL A 386 7.66 23.12 1.50
N PRO A 387 8.98 22.97 1.33
CA PRO A 387 9.74 21.95 2.05
C PRO A 387 9.61 22.10 3.57
N GLN A 388 9.58 20.98 4.30
CA GLN A 388 9.39 20.93 5.76
C GLN A 388 10.34 21.87 6.53
N ASN A 389 11.63 21.85 6.19
CA ASN A 389 12.67 22.67 6.83
C ASN A 389 12.51 24.18 6.61
N ASN A 390 11.69 24.61 5.65
CA ASN A 390 11.45 26.01 5.32
C ASN A 390 10.15 26.55 5.92
N LEU A 391 9.23 25.68 6.35
CA LEU A 391 7.87 26.07 6.74
C LEU A 391 7.84 27.05 7.92
N LEU A 392 8.53 26.74 9.03
CA LEU A 392 8.52 27.62 10.21
C LEU A 392 9.08 29.02 9.90
N ASN A 393 10.18 29.10 9.16
CA ASN A 393 10.75 30.38 8.73
C ASN A 393 9.76 31.14 7.85
N LYS A 394 9.06 30.44 6.96
CA LYS A 394 8.06 31.05 6.08
C LYS A 394 6.87 31.64 6.84
N ILE A 395 6.44 30.98 7.91
CA ILE A 395 5.39 31.49 8.82
C ILE A 395 5.85 32.78 9.50
N ILE A 396 7.08 32.79 10.04
CA ILE A 396 7.65 33.99 10.69
C ILE A 396 7.73 35.15 9.68
N GLU A 397 8.25 34.89 8.48
CA GLU A 397 8.32 35.88 7.40
C GLU A 397 6.95 36.44 7.01
N ASP A 398 5.89 35.62 7.00
CA ASP A 398 4.55 36.10 6.64
C ASP A 398 3.91 36.94 7.75
N ILE A 399 4.26 36.65 9.00
CA ILE A 399 3.82 37.42 10.17
C ILE A 399 4.46 38.79 10.24
N ASP A 400 5.75 38.89 9.92
CA ASP A 400 6.49 40.16 9.95
C ASP A 400 6.12 41.11 8.79
N ARG A 401 5.29 40.67 7.84
CA ARG A 401 4.81 41.52 6.74
C ARG A 401 3.81 42.55 7.23
N SER A 402 3.81 43.72 6.58
CA SER A 402 2.80 44.77 6.78
C SER A 402 1.38 44.33 6.42
N ARG A 403 1.25 43.32 5.56
CA ARG A 403 -0.01 42.64 5.25
C ARG A 403 0.26 41.15 5.08
N ASN A 404 -0.28 40.34 5.98
CA ASN A 404 -0.15 38.88 5.94
C ASN A 404 -0.83 38.31 4.68
N TYR A 405 -0.24 37.27 4.13
CA TYR A 405 -0.72 36.64 2.89
C TYR A 405 -1.56 35.40 3.17
N TYR A 406 -1.21 34.63 4.21
CA TYR A 406 -1.88 33.38 4.56
C TYR A 406 -2.90 33.56 5.68
N ASP A 407 -3.95 32.75 5.64
CA ASP A 407 -5.00 32.69 6.66
C ASP A 407 -4.79 31.49 7.61
N ILE A 408 -4.26 30.38 7.07
CA ILE A 408 -4.06 29.11 7.76
C ILE A 408 -2.59 28.70 7.66
N TYR A 409 -2.01 28.29 8.79
CA TYR A 409 -0.66 27.73 8.86
C TYR A 409 -0.70 26.26 9.25
N MET A 410 -0.04 25.41 8.47
CA MET A 410 0.37 24.08 8.93
C MET A 410 1.54 24.22 9.91
N TYR A 411 1.52 23.47 11.01
CA TYR A 411 2.63 23.43 11.97
C TYR A 411 2.83 22.04 12.56
N ASP A 412 4.09 21.71 12.87
CA ASP A 412 4.49 20.45 13.50
C ASP A 412 4.21 20.50 15.02
N VAL A 413 3.93 19.35 15.63
CA VAL A 413 3.61 19.20 17.06
C VAL A 413 4.59 19.93 18.01
N PRO A 414 5.93 19.79 17.90
CA PRO A 414 6.83 20.39 18.87
C PRO A 414 7.00 21.90 18.69
N TRP A 415 6.43 22.51 17.65
CA TRP A 415 6.52 23.95 17.44
C TRP A 415 5.49 24.73 18.25
N LEU A 416 4.40 24.07 18.68
CA LEU A 416 3.23 24.71 19.30
C LEU A 416 3.61 25.70 20.41
N GLU A 417 4.38 25.27 21.41
CA GLU A 417 4.71 26.10 22.57
C GLU A 417 5.50 27.35 22.16
N TYR A 418 6.42 27.22 21.20
CA TYR A 418 7.19 28.32 20.65
C TYR A 418 6.29 29.28 19.86
N MET A 419 5.40 28.74 19.03
CA MET A 419 4.47 29.54 18.23
C MET A 419 3.50 30.33 19.12
N VAL A 420 2.97 29.72 20.18
CA VAL A 420 2.11 30.41 21.15
C VAL A 420 2.85 31.54 21.85
N GLN A 421 4.06 31.30 22.36
CA GLN A 421 4.83 32.33 23.06
C GLN A 421 5.17 33.54 22.17
N ASN A 422 5.40 33.31 20.88
CA ASN A 422 5.77 34.35 19.92
C ASN A 422 4.58 34.87 19.11
N SER A 423 3.35 34.57 19.54
CA SER A 423 2.12 35.01 18.87
C SER A 423 2.10 34.68 17.38
N LEU A 424 2.53 33.46 17.01
CA LEU A 424 2.54 32.98 15.63
C LEU A 424 1.27 32.24 15.23
N VAL A 425 0.40 31.93 16.20
CA VAL A 425 -0.85 31.21 16.01
C VAL A 425 -1.90 31.71 17.00
N SER A 426 -3.16 31.81 16.54
CA SER A 426 -4.28 32.23 17.37
C SER A 426 -4.88 31.10 18.19
N GLU A 427 -5.40 31.46 19.37
CA GLU A 427 -6.23 30.57 20.18
C GLU A 427 -7.60 30.36 19.51
N ILE A 428 -8.08 29.11 19.52
CA ILE A 428 -9.37 28.69 18.96
C ILE A 428 -10.22 27.88 19.96
N THR A 429 -9.93 27.95 21.26
CA THR A 429 -10.61 27.18 22.31
C THR A 429 -12.13 27.30 22.25
N ASP A 430 -12.65 28.51 22.04
CA ASP A 430 -14.09 28.77 21.96
C ASP A 430 -14.73 28.02 20.77
N PHE A 431 -14.05 27.95 19.63
CA PHE A 431 -14.53 27.19 18.46
C PHE A 431 -14.65 25.68 18.77
N ILE A 432 -13.66 25.12 19.48
CA ILE A 432 -13.69 23.71 19.89
C ILE A 432 -14.80 23.46 20.93
N ALA A 433 -15.09 24.42 21.81
CA ALA A 433 -16.07 24.26 22.89
C ALA A 433 -17.53 24.55 22.47
N ASN A 434 -17.76 25.42 21.48
CA ASN A 434 -19.09 25.93 21.13
C ASN A 434 -19.99 24.94 20.34
N GLY A 435 -19.58 23.68 20.18
CA GLY A 435 -20.40 22.59 19.63
C GLY A 435 -20.53 22.56 18.10
N SER A 436 -20.01 23.56 17.37
CA SER A 436 -19.95 23.56 15.90
C SER A 436 -18.89 22.62 15.35
N PHE A 437 -17.88 22.30 16.16
CA PHE A 437 -16.86 21.30 15.92
C PHE A 437 -17.05 20.16 16.91
N ASN A 438 -16.98 18.91 16.44
CA ASN A 438 -17.12 17.75 17.30
C ASN A 438 -15.73 17.11 17.55
N PRO A 439 -15.05 17.44 18.66
CA PRO A 439 -13.74 16.86 18.96
C PRO A 439 -13.79 15.35 19.21
N LEU A 440 -14.96 14.78 19.53
CA LEU A 440 -15.14 13.32 19.72
C LEU A 440 -14.97 12.50 18.44
N LEU A 441 -14.88 13.16 17.28
CA LEU A 441 -14.55 12.50 16.02
C LEU A 441 -13.04 12.23 15.88
N LEU A 442 -12.21 12.85 16.72
CA LEU A 442 -10.76 12.82 16.64
C LEU A 442 -10.18 12.05 17.84
N PHE A 443 -8.99 11.48 17.66
CA PHE A 443 -8.27 10.88 18.79
C PHE A 443 -7.83 11.96 19.79
N ASP A 444 -8.03 11.69 21.08
CA ASP A 444 -7.65 12.59 22.17
C ASP A 444 -6.16 12.93 22.10
N GLU A 445 -5.30 11.94 21.79
CA GLU A 445 -3.85 12.15 21.68
C GLU A 445 -3.46 13.13 20.55
N ASN A 446 -4.25 13.17 19.47
CA ASN A 446 -4.04 14.11 18.37
C ASN A 446 -4.56 15.50 18.74
N MET A 447 -5.68 15.60 19.45
CA MET A 447 -6.19 16.87 19.98
C MET A 447 -5.23 17.46 21.02
N ASP A 448 -4.62 16.63 21.85
CA ASP A 448 -3.58 17.01 22.81
C ASP A 448 -2.32 17.58 22.14
N ASN A 449 -2.07 17.29 20.87
CA ASN A 449 -0.97 17.90 20.10
C ASN A 449 -1.27 19.35 19.69
N CYS A 450 -2.52 19.78 19.77
CA CYS A 450 -2.97 21.16 19.50
C CYS A 450 -3.22 21.98 20.77
N CYS A 451 -3.03 21.38 21.96
CA CYS A 451 -3.38 21.95 23.25
C CYS A 451 -2.13 22.42 24.02
N TYR A 452 -2.16 23.64 24.55
CA TYR A 452 -1.15 24.18 25.44
C TYR A 452 -1.82 24.94 26.59
N GLU A 453 -1.46 24.63 27.84
CA GLU A 453 -2.08 25.19 29.06
C GLU A 453 -3.63 25.16 29.06
N ASN A 454 -4.22 24.04 28.62
CA ASN A 454 -5.67 23.81 28.47
C ASN A 454 -6.37 24.73 27.46
N ARG A 455 -5.64 25.29 26.51
CA ARG A 455 -6.16 26.10 25.40
C ARG A 455 -5.78 25.46 24.07
N TYR A 456 -6.68 25.54 23.09
CA TYR A 456 -6.45 24.98 21.76
C TYR A 456 -5.98 26.05 20.79
N TYR A 457 -4.98 25.71 19.97
CA TYR A 457 -4.39 26.61 18.96
C TYR A 457 -4.41 26.01 17.56
N GLY A 458 -5.22 24.97 17.35
CA GLY A 458 -5.38 24.34 16.05
C GLY A 458 -6.24 23.09 16.10
N ILE A 459 -6.41 22.49 14.93
CA ILE A 459 -6.96 21.15 14.75
C ILE A 459 -5.89 20.22 14.16
N PRO A 460 -5.87 18.94 14.51
CA PRO A 460 -4.98 17.99 13.85
C PRO A 460 -5.45 17.76 12.42
N ILE A 461 -4.51 17.70 11.47
CA ILE A 461 -4.75 17.30 10.08
C ILE A 461 -4.04 16.00 9.72
N ILE A 462 -2.96 15.67 10.43
CA ILE A 462 -2.22 14.42 10.34
C ILE A 462 -1.93 14.00 11.77
N GLY A 463 -2.26 12.76 12.14
CA GLY A 463 -1.99 12.22 13.46
C GLY A 463 -1.51 10.78 13.33
N GLY A 464 -0.34 10.47 13.90
CA GLY A 464 0.31 9.19 13.67
C GLY A 464 1.41 8.85 14.65
N SER A 465 2.10 7.77 14.32
CA SER A 465 3.28 7.30 15.05
C SER A 465 4.31 6.70 14.10
N GLN A 466 5.46 6.35 14.66
CA GLN A 466 6.42 5.47 14.00
C GLN A 466 6.04 4.01 14.18
N ILE A 467 6.11 3.25 13.09
CA ILE A 467 5.92 1.81 13.06
C ILE A 467 7.04 1.14 12.27
N MET A 468 7.17 -0.18 12.43
CA MET A 468 8.15 -0.96 11.72
C MET A 468 7.46 -1.81 10.65
N PHE A 469 7.94 -1.70 9.41
CA PHE A 469 7.60 -2.60 8.32
C PHE A 469 8.69 -3.65 8.13
N TYR A 470 8.30 -4.83 7.69
CA TYR A 470 9.23 -5.91 7.37
C TYR A 470 8.74 -6.75 6.19
N ARG A 471 9.69 -7.35 5.48
CA ARG A 471 9.44 -8.28 4.38
C ARG A 471 8.94 -9.62 4.92
N LYS A 472 7.62 -9.81 5.00
CA LYS A 472 7.02 -11.00 5.60
C LYS A 472 7.30 -12.25 4.77
N ASP A 473 7.42 -12.15 3.45
CA ASP A 473 7.96 -13.22 2.60
C ASP A 473 9.33 -13.73 3.06
N LEU A 474 10.26 -12.83 3.40
CA LEU A 474 11.59 -13.21 3.87
C LEU A 474 11.53 -13.84 5.27
N PHE A 475 10.65 -13.32 6.13
CA PHE A 475 10.51 -13.81 7.50
C PHE A 475 9.76 -15.15 7.58
N GLU A 476 8.92 -15.49 6.61
CA GLU A 476 8.20 -16.76 6.52
C GLU A 476 8.95 -17.85 5.72
N LYS A 477 10.05 -17.49 5.03
CA LYS A 477 10.84 -18.43 4.24
C LYS A 477 11.58 -19.44 5.11
N ARG A 478 11.22 -20.73 4.98
CA ARG A 478 11.74 -21.84 5.81
C ARG A 478 13.26 -21.90 5.91
N ASP A 479 13.96 -21.71 4.80
CA ASP A 479 15.43 -21.77 4.77
C ASP A 479 16.06 -20.61 5.55
N LEU A 480 15.49 -19.41 5.44
CA LEU A 480 15.93 -18.24 6.18
C LEU A 480 15.65 -18.40 7.68
N ILE A 481 14.47 -18.90 8.05
CA ILE A 481 14.14 -19.22 9.45
C ILE A 481 15.15 -20.21 10.03
N LYS A 482 15.48 -21.28 9.29
CA LYS A 482 16.45 -22.30 9.74
C LYS A 482 17.85 -21.73 9.87
N SER A 483 18.32 -20.98 8.87
CA SER A 483 19.65 -20.36 8.87
C SER A 483 19.79 -19.35 10.02
N PHE A 484 18.80 -18.48 10.19
CA PHE A 484 18.76 -17.52 11.29
C PHE A 484 18.78 -18.21 12.65
N LYS A 485 17.96 -19.25 12.84
CA LYS A 485 17.92 -20.04 14.08
C LYS A 485 19.25 -20.73 14.39
N ASN A 486 19.95 -21.21 13.37
CA ASN A 486 21.28 -21.80 13.54
C ASN A 486 22.32 -20.78 14.00
N LYS A 487 22.29 -19.56 13.44
CA LYS A 487 23.22 -18.47 13.77
C LYS A 487 22.92 -17.83 15.14
N TYR A 488 21.68 -17.43 15.39
CA TYR A 488 21.29 -16.62 16.56
C TYR A 488 20.58 -17.40 17.67
N LYS A 489 20.33 -18.70 17.49
CA LYS A 489 19.67 -19.58 18.47
C LYS A 489 18.23 -19.19 18.85
N ILE A 490 17.60 -18.32 18.07
CA ILE A 490 16.20 -17.93 18.19
C ILE A 490 15.51 -18.03 16.82
N SER A 491 14.20 -18.23 16.79
CA SER A 491 13.46 -18.22 15.51
C SER A 491 13.47 -16.83 14.89
N LEU A 492 13.55 -16.75 13.55
CA LEU A 492 13.33 -15.49 12.84
C LEU A 492 11.88 -15.04 13.06
N ARG A 493 11.73 -13.82 13.55
CA ARG A 493 10.45 -13.11 13.78
C ARG A 493 10.74 -11.61 13.85
N PRO A 494 9.74 -10.73 13.72
CA PRO A 494 9.95 -9.31 13.91
C PRO A 494 10.63 -9.00 15.26
N PRO A 495 11.60 -8.06 15.27
CA PRO A 495 12.37 -7.72 16.47
C PRO A 495 11.51 -7.03 17.53
N LYS A 496 11.66 -7.44 18.79
CA LYS A 496 11.04 -6.78 19.95
C LYS A 496 11.98 -5.82 20.67
N THR A 497 13.29 -5.99 20.48
CA THR A 497 14.35 -5.19 21.12
C THR A 497 15.32 -4.68 20.07
N TRP A 498 16.03 -3.59 20.38
CA TRP A 498 17.07 -3.04 19.49
C TRP A 498 18.24 -3.99 19.26
N THR A 499 18.52 -4.90 20.20
CA THR A 499 19.51 -5.98 20.00
C THR A 499 19.03 -6.98 18.94
N GLU A 500 17.76 -7.41 19.00
CA GLU A 500 17.18 -8.27 17.97
C GLU A 500 17.14 -7.55 16.61
N PHE A 501 16.80 -6.26 16.61
CA PHE A 501 16.76 -5.42 15.41
C PHE A 501 18.13 -5.42 14.69
N ASN A 502 19.21 -5.13 15.42
CA ASN A 502 20.56 -5.13 14.85
C ASN A 502 21.01 -6.54 14.42
N GLY A 503 20.65 -7.59 15.17
CA GLY A 503 20.96 -8.98 14.77
C GLY A 503 20.26 -9.41 13.48
N ILE A 504 19.01 -8.98 13.29
CA ILE A 504 18.22 -9.20 12.07
C ILE A 504 18.78 -8.36 10.91
N ALA A 505 19.07 -7.08 11.14
CA ALA A 505 19.69 -6.22 10.14
C ALA A 505 21.04 -6.80 9.67
N ASN A 506 21.88 -7.27 10.59
CA ASN A 506 23.12 -7.99 10.27
C ASN A 506 22.87 -9.22 9.39
N PHE A 507 21.89 -10.05 9.74
CA PHE A 507 21.55 -11.26 8.99
C PHE A 507 21.13 -10.96 7.55
N PHE A 508 20.39 -9.87 7.35
CA PHE A 508 19.88 -9.44 6.07
C PHE A 508 20.79 -8.45 5.32
N THR A 509 21.99 -8.17 5.82
CA THR A 509 22.96 -7.31 5.11
C THR A 509 23.95 -8.19 4.35
N ARG A 510 24.06 -8.01 3.03
CA ARG A 510 24.88 -8.89 2.17
C ARG A 510 26.37 -8.84 2.48
N SER A 511 26.88 -7.68 2.90
CA SER A 511 28.27 -7.54 3.35
C SER A 511 28.57 -8.30 4.65
N CYS A 512 27.56 -8.60 5.47
CA CYS A 512 27.68 -9.37 6.72
C CYS A 512 27.29 -10.85 6.55
N ASN A 513 26.44 -11.14 5.57
CA ASN A 513 25.94 -12.47 5.23
C ASN A 513 25.82 -12.57 3.69
N PRO A 514 26.80 -13.19 3.00
CA PRO A 514 26.80 -13.27 1.54
C PRO A 514 25.54 -13.93 0.94
N ASP A 515 24.89 -14.83 1.69
CA ASP A 515 23.66 -15.51 1.28
C ASP A 515 22.39 -14.65 1.50
N SER A 516 22.53 -13.40 1.93
CA SER A 516 21.40 -12.51 2.19
C SER A 516 20.62 -12.20 0.91
N PRO A 517 19.27 -12.34 0.92
CA PRO A 517 18.42 -11.97 -0.20
C PRO A 517 18.39 -10.45 -0.45
N THR A 518 18.64 -9.64 0.57
CA THR A 518 18.63 -8.17 0.51
C THR A 518 20.05 -7.62 0.48
N ILE A 519 20.21 -6.41 -0.06
CA ILE A 519 21.52 -5.73 -0.10
C ILE A 519 21.87 -5.26 1.32
N TYR A 520 20.91 -4.62 1.97
CA TYR A 520 21.05 -4.05 3.31
C TYR A 520 19.97 -4.64 4.24
N GLY A 521 20.27 -4.68 5.53
CA GLY A 521 19.33 -5.17 6.52
C GLY A 521 18.18 -4.19 6.76
N THR A 522 18.52 -2.91 6.86
CA THR A 522 17.60 -1.83 7.23
C THR A 522 17.96 -0.53 6.53
N SER A 523 17.11 0.48 6.71
CA SER A 523 17.40 1.88 6.36
C SER A 523 17.48 2.74 7.63
N PHE A 524 18.03 3.95 7.51
CA PHE A 524 18.08 4.95 8.59
C PHE A 524 18.00 6.34 7.95
N ALA A 525 16.93 7.09 8.24
CA ALA A 525 16.70 8.44 7.70
C ALA A 525 17.34 9.50 8.61
N GLY A 526 17.81 10.60 8.02
CA GLY A 526 18.43 11.68 8.79
C GLY A 526 19.01 12.81 7.95
N SER A 527 18.47 13.05 6.76
CA SER A 527 18.93 14.09 5.85
C SER A 527 18.74 15.51 6.41
N MET A 528 17.80 15.66 7.35
CA MET A 528 17.58 16.87 8.15
C MET A 528 17.48 16.52 9.64
N ASP A 529 17.70 17.52 10.51
CA ASP A 529 17.72 17.32 11.97
C ASP A 529 16.34 16.90 12.49
N GLU A 530 15.26 17.38 11.88
CA GLU A 530 13.88 17.03 12.21
C GLU A 530 13.54 15.57 11.87
N GLU A 531 14.25 14.94 10.92
CA GLU A 531 14.13 13.51 10.60
C GLU A 531 15.03 12.67 11.50
N LEU A 532 16.26 13.14 11.74
CA LEU A 532 17.29 12.42 12.47
C LEU A 532 17.04 12.37 13.98
N ALA A 533 16.55 13.45 14.57
CA ALA A 533 16.31 13.51 16.01
C ALA A 533 15.29 12.46 16.49
N PRO A 534 14.14 12.25 15.83
CA PRO A 534 13.24 11.14 16.12
C PRO A 534 13.92 9.75 16.13
N GLU A 535 14.75 9.43 15.13
CA GLU A 535 15.49 8.17 15.07
C GLU A 535 16.42 7.97 16.28
N ILE A 536 17.04 9.05 16.76
CA ILE A 536 17.87 9.02 17.96
C ILE A 536 16.99 8.85 19.22
N LEU A 537 15.95 9.66 19.35
CA LEU A 537 15.09 9.74 20.55
C LEU A 537 14.40 8.42 20.87
N ILE A 538 13.84 7.71 19.87
CA ILE A 538 13.18 6.42 20.12
C ILE A 538 14.11 5.38 20.73
N ARG A 539 15.40 5.40 20.39
CA ARG A 539 16.41 4.49 20.94
C ARG A 539 16.82 4.93 22.35
N LEU A 540 17.03 6.23 22.56
CA LEU A 540 17.30 6.78 23.90
C LEU A 540 16.20 6.37 24.87
N TRP A 541 14.94 6.64 24.52
CA TRP A 541 13.79 6.32 25.33
C TRP A 541 13.63 4.83 25.63
N SER A 542 13.86 3.97 24.63
CA SER A 542 13.78 2.52 24.81
C SER A 542 14.83 1.99 25.80
N PHE A 543 16.00 2.65 25.91
CA PHE A 543 17.03 2.25 26.87
C PHE A 543 16.92 2.96 28.23
N GLY A 544 15.88 3.77 28.45
CA GLY A 544 15.72 4.58 29.68
C GLY A 544 16.55 5.87 29.69
N GLY A 545 17.11 6.23 28.54
CA GLY A 545 17.83 7.47 28.29
C GLY A 545 16.91 8.70 28.26
N LYS A 546 17.53 9.87 28.38
CA LYS A 546 16.84 11.17 28.51
C LYS A 546 17.80 12.30 28.17
N LEU A 547 17.26 13.46 27.80
CA LEU A 547 18.06 14.68 27.57
C LEU A 547 18.10 15.59 28.80
N TRP A 548 17.14 15.43 29.70
CA TRP A 548 17.01 16.18 30.94
C TRP A 548 16.42 15.31 32.05
N ASP A 549 16.70 15.68 33.30
CA ASP A 549 16.21 14.96 34.48
C ASP A 549 14.84 15.49 34.95
N LYS A 550 14.31 14.91 36.04
CA LYS A 550 13.02 15.31 36.64
C LYS A 550 13.00 16.74 37.20
N TYR A 551 14.16 17.40 37.26
CA TYR A 551 14.33 18.78 37.69
C TYR A 551 14.63 19.71 36.50
N ASN A 552 14.41 19.24 35.27
CA ASN A 552 14.62 19.98 34.02
C ASN A 552 16.08 20.40 33.82
N ARG A 553 17.02 19.68 34.43
CA ARG A 553 18.47 19.88 34.22
C ARG A 553 18.94 18.99 33.09
N VAL A 554 19.75 19.53 32.19
CA VAL A 554 20.36 18.78 31.09
C VAL A 554 21.15 17.57 31.64
N CYS A 555 20.94 16.40 31.05
CA CYS A 555 21.71 15.18 31.37
C CYS A 555 21.83 14.29 30.13
N MET A 556 22.70 14.66 29.20
CA MET A 556 22.95 13.86 28.00
C MET A 556 23.98 12.76 28.23
N ASN A 557 24.99 13.00 29.07
CA ASN A 557 26.03 12.00 29.34
C ASN A 557 25.57 10.99 30.40
N THR A 558 24.76 10.03 29.98
CA THR A 558 24.27 8.93 30.85
C THR A 558 24.65 7.57 30.28
N PRO A 559 24.81 6.52 31.12
CA PRO A 559 25.05 5.15 30.65
C PRO A 559 23.99 4.66 29.65
N GLU A 560 22.73 5.06 29.83
CA GLU A 560 21.62 4.70 28.97
C GLU A 560 21.73 5.37 27.58
N ASN A 561 22.10 6.65 27.54
CA ASN A 561 22.32 7.35 26.27
C ASN A 561 23.55 6.79 25.54
N ILE A 562 24.65 6.52 26.25
CA ILE A 562 25.84 5.85 25.68
C ILE A 562 25.44 4.52 25.05
N LYS A 563 24.63 3.70 25.74
CA LYS A 563 24.12 2.44 25.22
C LYS A 563 23.27 2.65 23.96
N ALA A 564 22.39 3.64 23.95
CA ALA A 564 21.56 3.93 22.79
C ALA A 564 22.38 4.34 21.56
N PHE A 565 23.35 5.25 21.72
CA PHE A 565 24.27 5.63 20.64
C PHE A 565 25.10 4.44 20.14
N ARG A 566 25.55 3.53 21.02
CA ARG A 566 26.23 2.30 20.61
C ARG A 566 25.36 1.44 19.68
N HIS A 567 24.08 1.29 20.00
CA HIS A 567 23.14 0.57 19.15
C HIS A 567 22.87 1.28 17.82
N ILE A 568 22.80 2.62 17.81
CA ILE A 568 22.68 3.43 16.58
C ILE A 568 23.88 3.16 15.67
N LEU A 569 25.09 3.29 16.19
CA LEU A 569 26.31 3.09 15.41
C LEU A 569 26.39 1.67 14.83
N GLU A 570 25.94 0.66 15.58
CA GLU A 570 25.82 -0.71 15.08
C GLU A 570 24.80 -0.79 13.93
N THR A 571 23.62 -0.15 14.06
CA THR A 571 22.62 -0.09 12.97
C THR A 571 23.21 0.48 11.68
N LEU A 572 24.06 1.51 11.79
CA LEU A 572 24.67 2.18 10.63
C LEU A 572 25.63 1.29 9.82
N HIS A 573 26.01 0.10 10.31
CA HIS A 573 26.75 -0.87 9.50
C HIS A 573 25.85 -1.66 8.52
N TYR A 574 24.53 -1.53 8.65
CA TYR A 574 23.53 -2.33 7.94
C TYR A 574 22.66 -1.51 7.00
N VAL A 575 23.07 -0.28 6.67
CA VAL A 575 22.37 0.68 5.80
C VAL A 575 23.20 1.00 4.56
N GLU A 576 22.55 1.56 3.52
CA GLU A 576 23.20 1.84 2.22
C GLU A 576 24.25 2.96 2.27
N GLN A 577 23.89 4.06 2.90
CA GLN A 577 24.66 5.30 2.84
C GLN A 577 24.58 6.03 4.18
N SER A 578 25.30 7.15 4.27
CA SER A 578 25.28 7.99 5.48
C SER A 578 23.84 8.38 5.85
N PRO A 579 23.48 8.35 7.15
CA PRO A 579 22.17 8.81 7.58
C PRO A 579 21.94 10.29 7.21
N PHE A 580 23.01 11.10 7.12
CA PHE A 580 22.95 12.53 6.80
C PHE A 580 22.61 12.84 5.34
N GLU A 581 22.60 11.83 4.46
CA GLU A 581 22.31 11.96 3.03
C GLU A 581 21.03 11.20 2.64
N THR A 582 20.33 10.63 3.62
CA THR A 582 19.17 9.74 3.38
C THR A 582 17.89 10.37 3.90
N SER A 583 16.98 10.74 3.00
CA SER A 583 15.64 11.19 3.36
C SER A 583 14.71 10.03 3.67
N ILE A 584 13.57 10.31 4.32
CA ILE A 584 12.54 9.28 4.58
C ILE A 584 12.00 8.69 3.26
N GLN A 585 11.80 9.51 2.23
CA GLN A 585 11.29 9.02 0.94
C GLN A 585 12.28 8.04 0.30
N LYS A 586 13.59 8.28 0.46
CA LYS A 586 14.62 7.34 0.02
C LYS A 586 14.57 6.03 0.80
N THR A 587 14.41 6.07 2.13
CA THR A 587 14.33 4.83 2.94
C THR A 587 13.10 4.00 2.60
N VAL A 588 11.95 4.65 2.37
CA VAL A 588 10.71 4.01 1.90
C VAL A 588 10.91 3.38 0.52
N SER A 589 11.58 4.11 -0.40
CA SER A 589 11.92 3.62 -1.74
C SER A 589 12.84 2.40 -1.76
N ASP A 590 13.87 2.40 -0.93
CA ASP A 590 14.77 1.25 -0.79
C ASP A 590 14.03 0.02 -0.24
N PHE A 591 13.08 0.22 0.66
CA PHE A 591 12.28 -0.87 1.20
C PHE A 591 11.37 -1.47 0.13
N TYR A 592 10.53 -0.66 -0.55
CA TYR A 592 9.59 -1.21 -1.53
C TYR A 592 10.25 -1.69 -2.84
N SER A 593 11.49 -1.27 -3.14
CA SER A 593 12.30 -1.84 -4.23
C SER A 593 13.00 -3.15 -3.82
N GLY A 594 12.83 -3.59 -2.57
CA GLY A 594 13.37 -4.84 -2.06
C GLY A 594 14.86 -4.80 -1.69
N LYS A 595 15.47 -3.62 -1.59
CA LYS A 595 16.87 -3.50 -1.15
C LYS A 595 17.05 -3.79 0.34
N THR A 596 16.03 -3.53 1.17
CA THR A 596 16.07 -3.73 2.62
C THR A 596 15.03 -4.73 3.13
N ALA A 597 15.33 -5.39 4.25
CA ALA A 597 14.44 -6.41 4.84
C ALA A 597 13.48 -5.83 5.88
N ILE A 598 13.89 -4.78 6.58
CA ILE A 598 13.11 -4.06 7.60
C ILE A 598 13.22 -2.55 7.39
N LEU A 599 12.16 -1.82 7.71
CA LEU A 599 12.07 -0.36 7.62
C LEU A 599 11.37 0.18 8.87
N LEU A 600 11.97 1.19 9.51
CA LEU A 600 11.30 2.05 10.47
C LEU A 600 10.89 3.33 9.75
N THR A 601 9.61 3.68 9.82
CA THR A 601 9.13 4.93 9.23
C THR A 601 7.84 5.38 9.92
N TYR A 602 7.33 6.52 9.49
CA TYR A 602 6.09 7.11 9.94
C TYR A 602 4.89 6.48 9.23
N THR A 603 3.78 6.39 9.95
CA THR A 603 2.50 5.88 9.46
C THR A 603 1.96 6.66 8.25
N GLU A 604 2.38 7.91 8.05
CA GLU A 604 2.03 8.73 6.89
C GLU A 604 2.58 8.17 5.57
N TYR A 605 3.66 7.37 5.60
CA TYR A 605 4.24 6.73 4.40
C TYR A 605 3.73 5.29 4.18
N ALA A 606 2.87 4.79 5.06
CA ALA A 606 2.43 3.39 5.03
C ALA A 606 1.64 3.05 3.76
N ALA A 607 0.80 3.97 3.29
CA ALA A 607 0.02 3.78 2.05
C ALA A 607 0.92 3.66 0.83
N GLN A 608 1.97 4.49 0.73
CA GLN A 608 2.98 4.41 -0.33
C GLN A 608 3.67 3.04 -0.35
N ILE A 609 4.02 2.52 0.83
CA ILE A 609 4.59 1.17 0.97
C ILE A 609 3.60 0.14 0.43
N SER A 610 2.34 0.18 0.85
CA SER A 610 1.29 -0.75 0.41
C SER A 610 1.10 -0.78 -1.10
N ASN A 611 0.95 0.40 -1.71
CA ASN A 611 0.71 0.55 -3.14
C ASN A 611 1.88 0.01 -3.98
N SER A 612 3.11 0.26 -3.54
CA SER A 612 4.33 -0.06 -4.29
C SER A 612 4.74 -1.53 -4.19
N ILE A 613 4.20 -2.28 -3.22
CA ILE A 613 4.46 -3.72 -3.06
C ILE A 613 3.94 -4.49 -4.27
N HIS A 614 2.81 -4.10 -4.84
CA HIS A 614 2.21 -4.80 -5.98
C HIS A 614 3.09 -4.77 -7.25
N GLU A 615 3.98 -3.78 -7.38
CA GLU A 615 4.84 -3.62 -8.56
C GLU A 615 6.19 -4.34 -8.42
N ASN A 616 6.76 -4.42 -7.21
CA ASN A 616 8.17 -4.81 -7.02
C ASN A 616 8.41 -5.88 -5.94
N ILE A 617 7.47 -6.10 -5.02
CA ILE A 617 7.63 -7.05 -3.91
C ILE A 617 6.49 -8.05 -3.95
N ILE A 618 6.79 -9.24 -4.46
CA ILE A 618 5.84 -10.35 -4.43
C ILE A 618 5.60 -10.73 -2.96
N GLY A 619 4.39 -10.41 -2.49
CA GLY A 619 3.74 -11.07 -1.37
C GLY A 619 4.23 -10.68 0.02
N ARG A 620 3.44 -9.84 0.70
CA ARG A 620 3.38 -9.67 2.17
C ARG A 620 4.49 -8.79 2.75
N VAL A 621 4.17 -7.52 2.97
CA VAL A 621 4.82 -6.71 4.02
C VAL A 621 4.04 -6.91 5.31
N GLY A 622 4.76 -7.16 6.40
CA GLY A 622 4.18 -7.13 7.74
C GLY A 622 4.51 -5.82 8.42
N TYR A 623 3.75 -5.49 9.46
CA TYR A 623 3.92 -4.30 10.29
C TYR A 623 3.85 -4.68 11.76
N GLU A 624 4.69 -4.06 12.58
CA GLU A 624 4.80 -4.29 14.02
C GLU A 624 5.14 -2.98 14.75
N PRO A 625 4.87 -2.87 16.06
CA PRO A 625 5.38 -1.77 16.86
C PRO A 625 6.91 -1.69 16.76
N ILE A 626 7.45 -0.48 16.86
CA ILE A 626 8.90 -0.32 16.92
C ILE A 626 9.51 -1.05 18.14
N PRO A 627 10.77 -1.50 18.06
CA PRO A 627 11.44 -2.11 19.20
C PRO A 627 11.43 -1.21 20.43
N GLY A 628 11.10 -1.80 21.60
CA GLY A 628 11.02 -1.06 22.86
C GLY A 628 9.73 -0.28 23.11
N LYS A 629 8.81 -0.17 22.13
CA LYS A 629 7.52 0.53 22.24
C LYS A 629 7.65 1.97 22.75
N THR A 630 8.54 2.74 22.14
CA THR A 630 8.72 4.17 22.47
C THR A 630 8.64 5.04 21.21
N PRO A 631 7.57 4.96 20.40
CA PRO A 631 7.44 5.77 19.20
C PRO A 631 7.37 7.26 19.52
N VAL A 632 7.84 8.09 18.61
CA VAL A 632 7.61 9.53 18.66
C VAL A 632 6.14 9.81 18.30
N SER A 633 5.51 10.72 19.06
CA SER A 633 4.25 11.36 18.63
C SER A 633 4.55 12.25 17.44
N ILE A 634 3.87 11.99 16.32
CA ILE A 634 3.99 12.79 15.10
C ILE A 634 2.64 13.34 14.71
N GLY A 635 2.67 14.47 14.02
CA GLY A 635 1.46 15.03 13.46
C GLY A 635 1.70 16.42 12.89
N TRP A 636 0.76 16.82 12.07
CA TRP A 636 0.67 18.16 11.57
C TRP A 636 -0.69 18.72 11.93
N ASN A 637 -0.71 20.00 12.26
CA ASN A 637 -1.90 20.70 12.73
C ASN A 637 -2.15 21.92 11.86
N PHE A 638 -3.40 22.34 11.74
CA PHE A 638 -3.77 23.64 11.20
C PHE A 638 -4.02 24.64 12.31
N GLY A 639 -3.29 25.75 12.24
CA GLY A 639 -3.43 26.91 13.11
C GLY A 639 -3.93 28.12 12.35
N LEU A 640 -4.57 29.03 13.09
CA LEU A 640 -5.09 30.27 12.56
C LEU A 640 -4.00 31.36 12.58
N ASN A 641 -3.81 32.07 11.46
CA ASN A 641 -2.99 33.28 11.47
C ASN A 641 -3.60 34.32 12.44
N PRO A 642 -2.86 34.86 13.41
CA PRO A 642 -3.37 35.84 14.37
C PRO A 642 -4.00 37.11 13.78
N PHE A 643 -3.65 37.47 12.55
CA PHE A 643 -4.11 38.68 11.89
C PHE A 643 -5.21 38.45 10.84
N THR A 644 -5.66 37.20 10.64
CA THR A 644 -6.73 36.93 9.67
C THR A 644 -8.08 37.46 10.16
N THR A 645 -8.88 37.94 9.22
CA THR A 645 -10.26 38.39 9.46
C THR A 645 -11.31 37.38 9.00
N LYS A 646 -10.90 36.16 8.61
CA LYS A 646 -11.75 35.13 7.99
C LYS A 646 -11.95 33.90 8.88
N SER A 647 -11.97 34.10 10.20
CA SER A 647 -12.03 33.01 11.18
C SER A 647 -13.28 32.14 11.01
N GLU A 648 -14.43 32.73 10.69
CA GLU A 648 -15.69 32.00 10.50
C GLU A 648 -15.62 31.04 9.30
N GLU A 649 -15.06 31.47 8.17
CA GLU A 649 -14.86 30.63 6.99
C GLU A 649 -13.84 29.52 7.25
N ILE A 650 -12.77 29.82 8.00
CA ILE A 650 -11.75 28.85 8.37
C ILE A 650 -12.33 27.77 9.29
N PHE A 651 -13.18 28.16 10.24
CA PHE A 651 -13.86 27.22 11.13
C PHE A 651 -14.84 26.30 10.38
N GLN A 652 -15.52 26.79 9.35
CA GLN A 652 -16.30 25.94 8.44
C GLN A 652 -15.40 24.93 7.71
N TYR A 653 -14.24 25.36 7.24
CA TYR A 653 -13.29 24.48 6.57
C TYR A 653 -12.71 23.41 7.51
N PHE A 654 -12.33 23.80 8.73
CA PHE A 654 -11.85 22.90 9.78
C PHE A 654 -12.90 21.85 10.14
N ASN A 655 -14.16 22.26 10.31
CA ASN A 655 -15.24 21.31 10.58
C ASN A 655 -15.46 20.32 9.42
N TRP A 656 -15.42 20.80 8.16
CA TRP A 656 -15.58 19.96 6.97
C TRP A 656 -14.45 18.93 6.82
N LEU A 657 -13.19 19.32 7.07
CA LEU A 657 -12.04 18.42 7.02
C LEU A 657 -12.14 17.26 8.02
N CYS A 658 -12.63 17.55 9.23
CA CYS A 658 -12.75 16.57 10.31
C CYS A 658 -14.04 15.72 10.25
N GLN A 659 -14.84 15.80 9.17
CA GLN A 659 -16.00 14.92 9.02
C GLN A 659 -15.58 13.48 8.65
N PRO A 660 -16.34 12.45 9.11
CA PRO A 660 -16.07 11.05 8.79
C PRO A 660 -15.99 10.75 7.29
N ASP A 661 -16.90 11.33 6.49
CA ASP A 661 -16.97 11.10 5.05
C ASP A 661 -15.73 11.67 4.35
N THR A 662 -15.40 12.94 4.62
CA THR A 662 -14.18 13.60 4.11
C THR A 662 -12.92 12.82 4.47
N SER A 663 -12.83 12.37 5.72
CA SER A 663 -11.68 11.62 6.22
C SER A 663 -11.54 10.23 5.61
N SER A 664 -12.65 9.59 5.24
CA SER A 664 -12.62 8.31 4.53
C SER A 664 -12.05 8.46 3.13
N TYR A 665 -12.47 9.50 2.39
CA TYR A 665 -11.88 9.81 1.09
C TYR A 665 -10.41 10.22 1.20
N MET A 666 -10.04 10.99 2.22
CA MET A 666 -8.64 11.37 2.45
C MET A 666 -7.76 10.13 2.68
N THR A 667 -8.26 9.14 3.41
CA THR A 667 -7.57 7.86 3.65
C THR A 667 -7.41 7.07 2.36
N ILE A 668 -8.45 7.00 1.51
CA ILE A 668 -8.37 6.32 0.20
C ILE A 668 -7.37 6.99 -0.74
N LEU A 669 -7.24 8.33 -0.67
CA LEU A 669 -6.23 9.10 -1.41
C LEU A 669 -4.84 9.03 -0.76
N ASP A 670 -4.53 7.94 -0.06
CA ASP A 670 -3.24 7.68 0.59
C ASP A 670 -2.83 8.70 1.68
N GLY A 671 -3.75 9.59 2.09
CA GLY A 671 -3.54 10.52 3.19
C GLY A 671 -3.75 9.85 4.56
N GLN A 672 -3.16 10.39 5.61
CA GLN A 672 -3.37 9.92 6.98
C GLN A 672 -4.39 10.78 7.71
N SER A 673 -5.58 10.22 7.95
CA SER A 673 -6.62 10.92 8.71
C SER A 673 -6.34 10.93 10.23
N PRO A 674 -6.58 12.06 10.91
CA PRO A 674 -6.59 12.15 12.38
C PRO A 674 -7.96 11.77 13.00
N VAL A 675 -8.98 11.52 12.16
CA VAL A 675 -10.36 11.17 12.56
C VAL A 675 -10.46 9.67 12.83
N ILE A 676 -11.29 9.29 13.82
CA ILE A 676 -11.47 7.92 14.29
C ILE A 676 -12.17 7.03 13.26
N ALA A 677 -13.17 7.57 12.55
CA ALA A 677 -14.08 6.77 11.71
C ALA A 677 -13.36 5.86 10.68
N PRO A 678 -12.33 6.33 9.95
CA PRO A 678 -11.54 5.46 9.08
C PRO A 678 -10.89 4.24 9.76
N TYR A 679 -10.46 4.37 11.03
CA TYR A 679 -9.80 3.31 11.80
C TYR A 679 -10.76 2.20 12.24
N HIS A 680 -12.06 2.48 12.28
CA HIS A 680 -13.09 1.52 12.68
C HIS A 680 -13.98 1.07 11.50
N SER A 681 -13.68 1.52 10.27
CA SER A 681 -14.32 1.05 9.06
C SER A 681 -13.73 -0.30 8.63
N HIS A 682 -14.54 -1.36 8.62
CA HIS A 682 -14.07 -2.69 8.20
C HIS A 682 -13.54 -2.70 6.76
N GLU A 683 -14.13 -1.89 5.87
CA GLU A 683 -13.70 -1.77 4.48
C GLU A 683 -12.31 -1.13 4.38
N LEU A 684 -12.10 0.01 5.04
CA LEU A 684 -10.80 0.67 5.04
C LEU A 684 -9.74 -0.14 5.78
N MET A 685 -10.11 -0.84 6.86
CA MET A 685 -9.20 -1.71 7.60
C MET A 685 -8.72 -2.92 6.78
N LYS A 686 -9.47 -3.37 5.78
CA LYS A 686 -8.97 -4.39 4.83
C LYS A 686 -7.88 -3.82 3.92
N LEU A 687 -8.01 -2.56 3.50
CA LEU A 687 -7.09 -1.87 2.58
C LEU A 687 -5.84 -1.33 3.29
N TYR A 688 -6.02 -0.83 4.52
CA TYR A 688 -5.02 -0.14 5.32
C TYR A 688 -4.86 -0.80 6.70
N PRO A 689 -4.46 -2.09 6.75
CA PRO A 689 -4.57 -2.91 7.97
C PRO A 689 -3.61 -2.50 9.10
N TRP A 690 -2.61 -1.65 8.83
CA TRP A 690 -1.74 -1.07 9.86
C TRP A 690 -2.41 0.01 10.70
N MET A 691 -3.56 0.55 10.30
CA MET A 691 -4.26 1.60 11.06
C MET A 691 -4.63 1.14 12.48
N GLU A 692 -4.98 -0.14 12.66
CA GLU A 692 -5.21 -0.73 14.00
C GLU A 692 -3.98 -0.61 14.88
N LEU A 693 -2.79 -0.84 14.30
CA LEU A 693 -1.53 -0.72 15.01
C LEU A 693 -1.21 0.75 15.31
N THR A 694 -1.51 1.65 14.37
CA THR A 694 -1.36 3.10 14.58
C THR A 694 -2.19 3.56 15.77
N GLU A 695 -3.48 3.22 15.85
CA GLU A 695 -4.33 3.56 17.00
C GLU A 695 -3.74 3.01 18.31
N LYS A 696 -3.39 1.72 18.34
CA LYS A 696 -2.77 1.09 19.53
C LYS A 696 -1.45 1.75 19.93
N SER A 697 -0.73 2.35 18.99
CA SER A 697 0.57 2.95 19.24
C SER A 697 0.49 4.29 19.97
N PHE A 698 -0.64 5.00 19.89
CA PHE A 698 -0.83 6.30 20.55
C PHE A 698 -0.60 6.24 22.07
N ALA A 699 -1.03 5.14 22.71
CA ALA A 699 -0.80 4.88 24.13
C ALA A 699 0.69 4.80 24.53
N TYR A 700 1.60 4.65 23.56
CA TYR A 700 3.06 4.56 23.78
C TYR A 700 3.83 5.76 23.23
N CYS A 701 3.16 6.65 22.49
CA CYS A 701 3.78 7.80 21.84
C CYS A 701 4.36 8.76 22.88
N ARG A 702 5.54 9.31 22.56
CA ARG A 702 6.21 10.33 23.38
C ARG A 702 6.37 11.63 22.60
N LYS A 703 5.98 12.74 23.22
CA LYS A 703 6.18 14.09 22.66
C LYS A 703 7.66 14.48 22.73
N ARG A 704 8.08 15.31 21.78
CA ARG A 704 9.46 15.83 21.68
C ARG A 704 9.70 17.11 22.48
N ASN A 705 8.66 17.64 23.12
CA ASN A 705 8.66 18.94 23.79
C ASN A 705 9.75 19.04 24.87
N GLY A 706 10.30 20.24 25.00
CA GLY A 706 11.27 20.54 26.05
C GLY A 706 10.65 20.53 27.46
N PRO A 707 11.48 20.56 28.51
CA PRO A 707 11.03 20.44 29.90
C PRO A 707 10.57 21.79 30.45
N TYR A 708 9.63 22.43 29.77
CA TYR A 708 9.19 23.78 30.09
C TYR A 708 8.09 23.79 31.15
N ARG A 709 8.03 24.89 31.91
CA ARG A 709 6.96 25.18 32.88
C ARG A 709 6.32 26.50 32.49
N SER A 710 5.09 26.73 32.94
CA SER A 710 4.35 27.97 32.71
C SER A 710 5.23 29.22 32.93
N ARG A 711 5.13 30.19 32.02
CA ARG A 711 5.87 31.47 32.03
C ARG A 711 7.40 31.34 31.91
N SER A 712 7.90 30.33 31.20
CA SER A 712 9.33 30.18 30.90
C SER A 712 9.60 30.43 29.42
N LEU A 713 10.78 30.96 29.09
CA LEU A 713 11.15 31.17 27.69
C LEU A 713 11.31 29.83 26.98
N ILE A 714 10.45 29.55 26.01
CA ILE A 714 10.49 28.34 25.21
C ILE A 714 11.69 28.38 24.27
N ILE A 715 12.53 27.34 24.33
CA ILE A 715 13.63 27.16 23.39
C ILE A 715 13.04 26.52 22.12
N PRO A 716 13.29 27.08 20.92
CA PRO A 716 12.89 26.44 19.67
C PRO A 716 13.39 24.99 19.60
N GLN A 717 12.49 24.05 19.29
CA GLN A 717 12.82 22.62 19.32
C GLN A 717 13.97 22.27 18.36
N ASN A 718 13.99 22.87 17.17
CA ASN A 718 15.04 22.66 16.18
C ASN A 718 16.46 22.96 16.73
N LYS A 719 16.62 23.92 17.66
CA LYS A 719 17.92 24.20 18.29
C LYS A 719 18.35 23.06 19.24
N ILE A 720 17.41 22.45 19.94
CA ILE A 720 17.68 21.30 20.82
C ILE A 720 18.05 20.08 19.96
N GLU A 721 17.25 19.81 18.93
CA GLU A 721 17.44 18.69 18.01
C GLU A 721 18.76 18.80 17.25
N SER A 722 19.14 20.00 16.81
CA SER A 722 20.43 20.21 16.15
C SER A 722 21.62 19.89 17.05
N ILE A 723 21.54 20.17 18.36
CA ILE A 723 22.59 19.78 19.32
C ILE A 723 22.61 18.25 19.50
N LEU A 724 21.45 17.60 19.59
CA LEU A 724 21.34 16.15 19.70
C LEU A 724 21.92 15.44 18.46
N CYS A 725 21.49 15.83 17.27
CA CYS A 725 21.98 15.32 15.99
C CYS A 725 23.49 15.60 15.83
N GLY A 726 23.96 16.74 16.32
CA GLY A 726 25.38 17.09 16.39
C GLY A 726 26.22 16.09 17.18
N VAL A 727 25.67 15.36 18.16
CA VAL A 727 26.37 14.27 18.85
C VAL A 727 26.72 13.16 17.87
N LEU A 728 25.75 12.70 17.06
CA LEU A 728 26.00 11.65 16.07
C LEU A 728 26.99 12.10 15.00
N ARG A 729 26.86 13.34 14.50
CA ARG A 729 27.81 13.93 13.53
C ARG A 729 29.23 13.97 14.09
N ASN A 730 29.41 14.40 15.34
CA ASN A 730 30.73 14.43 15.96
C ASN A 730 31.36 13.03 16.08
N ILE A 731 30.56 12.00 16.36
CA ILE A 731 31.05 10.62 16.40
C ILE A 731 31.52 10.17 15.01
N LEU A 732 30.69 10.38 13.98
CA LEU A 732 30.92 9.86 12.63
C LEU A 732 31.95 10.66 11.81
N GLU A 733 31.91 11.99 11.91
CA GLU A 733 32.73 12.89 11.07
C GLU A 733 34.00 13.36 11.77
N LYS A 734 33.97 13.50 13.10
CA LYS A 734 35.10 14.03 13.90
C LYS A 734 35.82 12.97 14.71
N SER A 735 35.42 11.71 14.59
CA SER A 735 36.03 10.57 15.30
C SER A 735 36.02 10.71 16.84
N TYR A 736 35.00 11.37 17.39
CA TYR A 736 34.83 11.47 18.85
C TYR A 736 34.41 10.11 19.41
N THR A 737 34.83 9.78 20.64
CA THR A 737 34.19 8.69 21.39
C THR A 737 32.73 9.06 21.69
N ILE A 738 31.87 8.06 21.96
CA ILE A 738 30.47 8.32 22.29
C ILE A 738 30.38 9.21 23.53
N GLU A 739 31.19 8.92 24.53
CA GLU A 739 31.30 9.65 25.78
C GLU A 739 31.73 11.10 25.55
N ASP A 740 32.80 11.35 24.78
CA ASP A 740 33.28 12.70 24.48
C ASP A 740 32.24 13.51 23.70
N ALA A 741 31.57 12.89 22.72
CA ALA A 741 30.53 13.54 21.95
C ALA A 741 29.32 13.92 22.82
N LEU A 742 28.91 13.04 23.75
CA LEU A 742 27.82 13.32 24.69
C LEU A 742 28.20 14.39 25.72
N ILE A 743 29.46 14.43 26.19
CA ILE A 743 29.96 15.50 27.06
C ILE A 743 29.92 16.85 26.33
N GLN A 744 30.35 16.88 25.06
CA GLN A 744 30.27 18.10 24.26
C GLN A 744 28.81 18.51 23.99
N GLY A 745 27.94 17.56 23.64
CA GLY A 745 26.51 17.78 23.46
C GLY A 745 25.86 18.36 24.72
N GLN A 746 26.15 17.76 25.89
CA GLN A 746 25.71 18.25 27.19
C GLN A 746 26.14 19.69 27.43
N THR A 747 27.42 20.00 27.21
CA THR A 747 27.95 21.36 27.41
C THR A 747 27.23 22.39 26.54
N LYS A 748 26.99 22.05 25.26
CA LYS A 748 26.26 22.92 24.33
C LYS A 748 24.80 23.09 24.74
N LEU A 749 24.13 22.01 25.13
CA LEU A 749 22.73 22.05 25.52
C LEU A 749 22.55 22.81 26.84
N GLU A 750 23.47 22.66 27.80
CA GLU A 750 23.51 23.48 29.02
C GLU A 750 23.70 24.96 28.70
N ALA A 751 24.61 25.31 27.79
CA ALA A 751 24.81 26.70 27.37
C ALA A 751 23.55 27.30 26.72
N LEU A 752 22.86 26.52 25.87
CA LEU A 752 21.59 26.90 25.27
C LEU A 752 20.51 27.10 26.35
N PHE A 753 20.38 26.15 27.29
CA PHE A 753 19.43 26.26 28.39
C PHE A 753 19.72 27.49 29.26
N ARG A 754 20.99 27.78 29.57
CA ARG A 754 21.39 28.97 30.32
C ARG A 754 21.06 30.27 29.59
N SER A 755 21.22 30.31 28.26
CA SER A 755 20.87 31.52 27.48
C SER A 755 19.37 31.83 27.46
N TYR A 756 18.53 30.86 27.82
CA TYR A 756 17.08 31.01 27.98
C TYR A 756 16.64 31.01 29.46
N GLY A 757 17.58 31.08 30.41
CA GLY A 757 17.29 31.22 31.84
C GLY A 757 17.03 29.92 32.61
N TYR A 758 17.52 28.77 32.12
CA TYR A 758 17.40 27.47 32.78
C TYR A 758 18.72 26.99 33.45
N PRO A 759 18.63 26.13 34.49
CA PRO A 759 17.42 25.75 35.21
C PRO A 759 16.92 26.89 36.12
N LYS A 760 15.59 27.04 36.25
CA LYS A 760 15.02 28.04 37.16
C LYS A 760 15.31 27.68 38.62
N PRO A 761 15.46 28.67 39.52
CA PRO A 761 15.67 28.43 40.95
C PRO A 761 14.58 27.54 41.59
N LEU A 762 14.96 26.73 42.59
CA LEU A 762 14.07 25.78 43.29
C LEU A 762 12.77 26.40 43.86
N HIS A 763 12.71 27.71 44.10
CA HIS A 763 11.50 28.39 44.61
C HIS A 763 10.40 28.60 43.54
N PHE A 764 10.70 28.39 42.26
CA PHE A 764 9.71 28.36 41.17
C PHE A 764 9.19 26.92 40.89
N ILE A 765 9.49 25.96 41.77
CA ILE A 765 9.16 24.54 41.56
C ILE A 765 7.76 24.14 42.05
N LYS A 766 7.04 25.04 42.75
CA LYS A 766 5.69 24.76 43.28
C LYS A 766 4.64 24.57 42.21
#